data_AF-A0A098EWT8-F1
#
_entry.id   AF-A0A098EWT8-F1
#
_cell.length_a   1.000
_cell.length_b   1.000
_cell.length_c   1.000
_cell.angle_alpha   90.00
_cell.angle_beta   90.00
_cell.angle_gamma   90.00
#
_symmetry.space_group_name_H-M   'P 1'
#
loop_
_entity.id
_entity.type
_entity.pdbx_description
1 polymer ?
#
loop_
_entity_poly.entity_id
_entity_poly.type
_entity_poly.pdbx_seq_one_letter_code
_entity_poly.pdbx_strand_id
1 'polypeptide(L)'
;MGDNLNWKSFENDPFYSQVLTYWYDEWNSISEEVKNGMIGINIVNIRVVLLDIINEYELNQFESENNRKVYIKLIETLISKKYISIFREELFILKEKLEKKEKTAVYVISKELSSLISKQSFALVLFDELFSILEKKLFQKIDRLKVKELTKEIIVDLVTSGMNIEDVKKIVSEVFESYFIQEEKIHIIYRGIPGNLGTDEEKKDFIDHLSIQDRLDFFRKKLLSDEKDYIFIYPIWGMITHPIKSNDISIFGCQLYSPDVEKMLGEDVHFDETFDTSPIEERSKEIDPKDRYKYRSKCNAKILVRATSLNSAAKAAESKFLNLLSLLNLYFAQKYHEFFWDGQYIGEKVGEDYSSFGTLFGSRDDKQVRRNLSRNDPKFLSDKKYEDIKRVSQIIEELEKRDLFYEANTILSVIDIMSQAQWQNEENKLLNYWIAVESLANISKKDEESKFDFVKEIISNIYFLWEQYRPLQDLFRLTEIYSRGFYEKDDTINIPNDFLESVGIYKARSEDSVVSLVNFYNQMEELKKYTSKESFLDEIEDTINFYKDNKEALKRLREKRSQVKLTVDYIYKCRNQIVHNGYVDKNLVPYLVNFSEAYASSLFNRILNVYSDGNFNLQNYFIKEIYDGHLLERKLSNSIPYNLGLSE
;
A
#
# COMPACT_ATOMS: atom_id res chain seq x y z
N MET A 1 12.21 30.51 8.95
CA MET A 1 12.36 31.86 9.52
C MET A 1 10.97 32.29 9.96
N GLY A 2 10.79 32.62 11.24
CA GLY A 2 9.51 33.15 11.72
C GLY A 2 9.49 34.64 11.47
N ASP A 3 8.80 35.06 10.42
CA ASP A 3 8.53 36.48 10.21
C ASP A 3 7.58 36.94 11.31
N ASN A 4 8.10 37.73 12.25
CA ASN A 4 7.27 38.41 13.23
C ASN A 4 6.38 39.40 12.46
N LEU A 5 5.07 39.15 12.45
CA LEU A 5 4.09 40.02 11.84
C LEU A 5 4.23 41.44 12.43
N ASN A 6 4.32 42.44 11.55
CA ASN A 6 4.43 43.83 11.97
C ASN A 6 3.03 44.42 12.27
N TRP A 7 2.62 44.30 13.52
CA TRP A 7 1.32 44.78 14.01
C TRP A 7 1.09 46.29 13.87
N LYS A 8 2.13 47.11 13.64
CA LYS A 8 2.00 48.57 13.48
C LYS A 8 1.04 48.98 12.37
N SER A 9 0.92 48.17 11.32
CA SER A 9 0.00 48.42 10.21
C SER A 9 -1.47 48.28 10.59
N PHE A 10 -1.77 47.60 11.71
CA PHE A 10 -3.12 47.30 12.18
C PHE A 10 -3.53 48.09 13.43
N GLU A 11 -2.62 48.87 14.04
CA GLU A 11 -2.88 49.59 15.30
C GLU A 11 -4.06 50.57 15.24
N ASN A 12 -4.34 51.10 14.05
CA ASN A 12 -5.45 52.03 13.82
C ASN A 12 -6.80 51.33 13.60
N ASP A 13 -6.83 50.01 13.47
CA ASP A 13 -8.06 49.24 13.26
C ASP A 13 -8.86 49.11 14.59
N PRO A 14 -10.18 49.40 14.60
CA PRO A 14 -11.01 49.30 15.79
C PRO A 14 -11.06 47.91 16.44
N PHE A 15 -10.77 46.83 15.71
CA PHE A 15 -10.74 45.46 16.21
C PHE A 15 -9.37 45.08 16.79
N TYR A 16 -8.32 45.87 16.56
CA TYR A 16 -6.99 45.58 17.09
C TYR A 16 -7.01 45.50 18.62
N SER A 17 -6.43 44.42 19.16
CA SER A 17 -6.42 44.12 20.59
C SER A 17 -5.22 43.25 20.96
N GLN A 18 -4.81 43.31 22.23
CA GLN A 18 -3.79 42.38 22.77
C GLN A 18 -4.24 40.92 22.75
N VAL A 19 -5.55 40.66 22.68
CA VAL A 19 -6.11 39.31 22.60
C VAL A 19 -5.84 38.71 21.23
N LEU A 20 -5.98 39.52 20.17
CA LEU A 20 -5.68 39.13 18.80
C LEU A 20 -4.20 38.77 18.64
N THR A 21 -3.30 39.61 19.16
CA THR A 21 -1.86 39.35 19.12
C THR A 21 -1.51 38.09 19.90
N TYR A 22 -2.10 37.91 21.10
CA TYR A 22 -1.91 36.69 21.89
C TYR A 22 -2.41 35.43 21.17
N TRP A 23 -3.56 35.50 20.50
CA TRP A 23 -4.08 34.38 19.71
C TRP A 23 -3.16 34.03 18.54
N TYR A 24 -2.63 35.02 17.82
CA TYR A 24 -1.66 34.79 16.74
C TYR A 24 -0.40 34.07 17.25
N ASP A 25 0.11 34.49 18.41
CA ASP A 25 1.28 33.87 19.03
C ASP A 25 0.98 32.43 19.48
N GLU A 26 -0.17 32.20 20.13
CA GLU A 26 -0.58 30.85 20.55
C GLU A 26 -0.87 29.94 19.35
N TRP A 27 -1.43 30.46 18.25
CA TRP A 27 -1.62 29.66 17.02
C TRP A 27 -0.29 29.11 16.52
N ASN A 28 0.72 29.96 16.43
CA ASN A 28 2.06 29.56 15.99
C ASN A 28 2.73 28.61 16.99
N SER A 29 2.65 28.91 18.28
CA SER A 29 3.21 28.07 19.35
C SER A 29 2.57 26.68 19.37
N ILE A 30 1.25 26.59 19.34
CA ILE A 30 0.52 25.32 19.37
C ILE A 30 0.73 24.55 18.07
N SER A 31 0.77 25.22 16.92
CA SER A 31 1.06 24.54 15.64
C SER A 31 2.45 23.88 15.67
N GLU A 32 3.45 24.54 16.26
CA GLU A 32 4.77 23.95 16.50
C GLU A 32 4.75 22.83 17.54
N GLU A 33 3.98 22.96 18.62
CA GLU A 33 3.80 21.87 19.58
C GLU A 33 3.18 20.62 18.92
N VAL A 34 2.19 20.81 18.03
CA VAL A 34 1.55 19.72 17.27
C VAL A 34 2.55 19.10 16.30
N LYS A 35 3.26 19.92 15.52
CA LYS A 35 4.28 19.47 14.57
C LYS A 35 5.38 18.65 15.24
N ASN A 36 5.83 19.07 16.42
CA ASN A 36 6.89 18.43 17.19
C ASN A 36 6.38 17.31 18.12
N GLY A 37 5.07 16.99 18.10
CA GLY A 37 4.47 15.93 18.92
C GLY A 37 4.40 16.24 20.42
N MET A 38 4.58 17.50 20.83
CA MET A 38 4.60 17.93 22.23
C MET A 38 3.19 18.01 22.86
N ILE A 39 2.14 18.05 22.04
CA ILE A 39 0.74 18.17 22.50
C ILE A 39 0.21 16.90 23.20
N GLY A 40 0.86 15.74 23.00
CA GLY A 40 0.51 14.46 23.62
C GLY A 40 -0.93 14.02 23.31
N ILE A 41 -1.63 13.44 24.31
CA ILE A 41 -3.00 12.91 24.16
C ILE A 41 -4.03 13.94 23.71
N ASN A 42 -3.73 15.23 23.87
CA ASN A 42 -4.64 16.30 23.46
C ASN A 42 -4.82 16.42 21.94
N ILE A 43 -4.03 15.71 21.13
CA ILE A 43 -4.24 15.56 19.67
C ILE A 43 -5.44 14.66 19.35
N VAL A 44 -5.86 13.81 20.29
CA VAL A 44 -6.90 12.81 20.07
C VAL A 44 -8.27 13.45 20.29
N ASN A 45 -8.94 13.80 19.19
CA ASN A 45 -10.33 14.23 19.18
C ASN A 45 -11.27 13.08 18.79
N ILE A 46 -12.57 13.37 18.66
CA ILE A 46 -13.56 12.33 18.35
C ILE A 46 -13.32 11.65 16.99
N ARG A 47 -12.81 12.36 15.98
CA ARG A 47 -12.52 11.78 14.67
C ARG A 47 -11.47 10.70 14.79
N VAL A 48 -10.38 11.00 15.50
CA VAL A 48 -9.29 10.05 15.76
C VAL A 48 -9.80 8.85 16.55
N VAL A 49 -10.59 9.08 17.60
CA VAL A 49 -11.15 7.98 18.40
C VAL A 49 -12.00 7.04 17.55
N LEU A 50 -12.89 7.57 16.71
CA LEU A 50 -13.74 6.74 15.84
C LEU A 50 -12.91 5.97 14.81
N LEU A 51 -11.93 6.63 14.18
CA LEU A 51 -11.02 5.98 13.24
C LEU A 51 -10.17 4.91 13.92
N ASP A 52 -9.67 5.14 15.13
CA ASP A 52 -8.90 4.15 15.90
C ASP A 52 -9.76 2.94 16.27
N ILE A 53 -11.03 3.15 16.63
CA ILE A 53 -11.98 2.06 16.91
C ILE A 53 -12.26 1.25 15.63
N ILE A 54 -12.46 1.93 14.50
CA ILE A 54 -12.62 1.30 13.18
C ILE A 54 -11.37 0.49 12.83
N ASN A 55 -10.18 1.08 12.93
CA ASN A 55 -8.90 0.45 12.63
C ASN A 55 -8.61 -0.73 13.57
N GLU A 56 -8.90 -0.61 14.86
CA GLU A 56 -8.72 -1.73 15.81
C GLU A 56 -9.61 -2.92 15.46
N TYR A 57 -10.81 -2.67 14.94
CA TYR A 57 -11.64 -3.75 14.40
C TYR A 57 -11.02 -4.29 13.10
N GLU A 58 -10.72 -3.41 12.15
CA GLU A 58 -10.20 -3.72 10.82
C GLU A 58 -8.77 -4.24 10.80
N LEU A 59 -8.04 -4.25 11.91
CA LEU A 59 -6.68 -4.80 11.97
C LEU A 59 -6.58 -5.93 13.00
N ASN A 60 -7.29 -5.81 14.12
CA ASN A 60 -7.12 -6.66 15.28
C ASN A 60 -8.43 -7.26 15.82
N GLN A 61 -9.58 -7.01 15.19
CA GLN A 61 -10.90 -7.52 15.61
C GLN A 61 -11.19 -7.30 17.11
N PHE A 62 -10.71 -6.20 17.70
CA PHE A 62 -10.77 -5.92 19.15
C PHE A 62 -10.26 -7.06 20.05
N GLU A 63 -9.15 -7.72 19.71
CA GLU A 63 -8.50 -8.68 20.62
C GLU A 63 -7.96 -8.00 21.90
N SER A 64 -7.58 -6.72 21.84
CA SER A 64 -7.00 -6.00 22.98
C SER A 64 -8.04 -5.43 23.94
N GLU A 65 -8.12 -6.01 25.14
CA GLU A 65 -8.92 -5.50 26.26
C GLU A 65 -8.46 -4.09 26.70
N ASN A 66 -7.16 -3.80 26.62
CA ASN A 66 -6.60 -2.51 27.03
C ASN A 66 -7.00 -1.40 26.06
N ASN A 67 -6.95 -1.66 24.75
CA ASN A 67 -7.34 -0.68 23.72
C ASN A 67 -8.80 -0.26 23.94
N ARG A 68 -9.69 -1.24 24.18
CA ARG A 68 -11.10 -0.97 24.45
C ARG A 68 -11.33 -0.06 25.65
N LYS A 69 -10.61 -0.27 26.75
CA LYS A 69 -10.69 0.59 27.95
C LYS A 69 -10.22 2.02 27.68
N VAL A 70 -9.20 2.19 26.84
CA VAL A 70 -8.71 3.50 26.42
C VAL A 70 -9.80 4.23 25.63
N TYR A 71 -10.43 3.58 24.65
CA TYR A 71 -11.51 4.19 23.85
C TYR A 71 -12.69 4.64 24.70
N ILE A 72 -13.13 3.82 25.67
CA ILE A 72 -14.21 4.18 26.59
C ILE A 72 -13.87 5.48 27.33
N LYS A 73 -12.66 5.58 27.90
CA LYS A 73 -12.22 6.77 28.65
C LYS A 73 -12.10 8.02 27.76
N LEU A 74 -11.66 7.86 26.52
CA LEU A 74 -11.59 8.96 25.55
C LEU A 74 -12.99 9.47 25.20
N ILE A 75 -13.93 8.57 24.91
CA ILE A 75 -15.33 8.93 24.63
C ILE A 75 -15.95 9.66 25.83
N GLU A 76 -15.76 9.16 27.06
CA GLU A 76 -16.26 9.83 28.28
C GLU A 76 -15.76 11.26 28.40
N THR A 77 -14.48 11.50 28.10
CA THR A 77 -13.87 12.83 28.16
C THR A 77 -14.49 13.75 27.10
N LEU A 78 -14.68 13.24 25.88
CA LEU A 78 -15.18 14.01 24.74
C LEU A 78 -16.67 14.36 24.86
N ILE A 79 -17.50 13.49 25.43
CA ILE A 79 -18.94 13.73 25.63
C ILE A 79 -19.21 15.02 26.46
N SER A 80 -18.27 15.39 27.34
CA SER A 80 -18.37 16.60 28.15
C SER A 80 -18.18 17.90 27.36
N LYS A 81 -17.58 17.84 26.16
CA LYS A 81 -17.26 19.02 25.35
C LYS A 81 -18.52 19.59 24.68
N LYS A 82 -18.67 20.91 24.76
CA LYS A 82 -19.87 21.63 24.26
C LYS A 82 -20.11 21.43 22.76
N TYR A 83 -19.05 21.45 21.94
CA TYR A 83 -19.13 21.28 20.49
C TYR A 83 -19.57 19.87 20.04
N ILE A 84 -19.49 18.88 20.94
CA ILE A 84 -19.92 17.48 20.69
C ILE A 84 -21.41 17.25 21.06
N SER A 85 -22.07 18.23 21.67
CA SER A 85 -23.41 18.06 22.26
C SER A 85 -24.47 17.43 21.35
N ILE A 86 -24.40 17.65 20.03
CA ILE A 86 -25.33 17.09 19.04
C ILE A 86 -25.20 15.56 18.91
N PHE A 87 -24.00 14.99 19.13
CA PHE A 87 -23.72 13.55 19.01
C PHE A 87 -23.65 12.83 20.35
N ARG A 88 -24.10 13.49 21.43
CA ARG A 88 -23.88 13.01 22.79
C ARG A 88 -24.55 11.65 23.04
N GLU A 89 -25.79 11.48 22.59
CA GLU A 89 -26.56 10.25 22.81
C GLU A 89 -25.97 9.08 22.01
N GLU A 90 -25.59 9.33 20.76
CA GLU A 90 -24.95 8.33 19.89
C GLU A 90 -23.61 7.87 20.47
N LEU A 91 -22.82 8.79 21.02
CA LEU A 91 -21.57 8.45 21.71
C LEU A 91 -21.79 7.67 23.01
N PHE A 92 -22.88 7.94 23.74
CA PHE A 92 -23.26 7.10 24.90
C PHE A 92 -23.61 5.67 24.47
N ILE A 93 -24.36 5.51 23.37
CA ILE A 93 -24.67 4.18 22.81
C ILE A 93 -23.38 3.47 22.41
N LEU A 94 -22.47 4.14 21.67
CA LEU A 94 -21.18 3.55 21.29
C LEU A 94 -20.38 3.09 22.51
N LYS A 95 -20.32 3.92 23.55
CA LYS A 95 -19.66 3.61 24.81
C LYS A 95 -20.26 2.37 25.47
N GLU A 96 -21.58 2.28 25.57
CA GLU A 96 -22.29 1.12 26.14
C GLU A 96 -21.94 -0.17 25.38
N LYS A 97 -21.88 -0.10 24.04
CA LYS A 97 -21.51 -1.25 23.20
C LYS A 97 -20.06 -1.69 23.38
N LEU A 98 -19.14 -0.73 23.57
CA LEU A 98 -17.74 -1.02 23.95
C LEU A 98 -17.67 -1.71 25.32
N GLU A 99 -18.44 -1.26 26.31
CA GLU A 99 -18.48 -1.89 27.64
C GLU A 99 -19.01 -3.33 27.58
N LYS A 100 -20.03 -3.58 26.75
CA LYS A 100 -20.64 -4.89 26.53
C LYS A 100 -19.83 -5.82 25.61
N LYS A 101 -18.71 -5.34 25.03
CA LYS A 101 -17.85 -6.07 24.08
C LYS A 101 -18.57 -6.51 22.81
N GLU A 102 -19.57 -5.75 22.35
CA GLU A 102 -20.32 -6.04 21.13
C GLU A 102 -19.54 -5.57 19.87
N LYS A 103 -18.47 -6.29 19.53
CA LYS A 103 -17.46 -5.90 18.51
C LYS A 103 -18.06 -5.37 17.20
N THR A 104 -18.97 -6.12 16.59
CA THR A 104 -19.60 -5.75 15.31
C THR A 104 -20.48 -4.50 15.43
N ALA A 105 -21.24 -4.38 16.52
CA ALA A 105 -22.07 -3.20 16.76
C ALA A 105 -21.21 -1.95 16.95
N VAL A 106 -20.11 -2.06 17.71
CA VAL A 106 -19.13 -0.98 17.91
C VAL A 106 -18.56 -0.51 16.58
N TYR A 107 -18.20 -1.44 15.70
CA TYR A 107 -17.66 -1.13 14.37
C TYR A 107 -18.67 -0.38 13.50
N VAL A 108 -19.90 -0.90 13.39
CA VAL A 108 -20.96 -0.29 12.58
C VAL A 108 -21.31 1.11 13.08
N ILE A 109 -21.53 1.26 14.39
CA ILE A 109 -21.86 2.57 14.99
C ILE A 109 -20.71 3.57 14.79
N SER A 110 -19.45 3.12 14.93
CA SER A 110 -18.30 3.99 14.71
C SER A 110 -18.20 4.47 13.28
N LYS A 111 -18.48 3.61 12.29
CA LYS A 111 -18.52 4.00 10.87
C LYS A 111 -19.63 5.01 10.59
N GLU A 112 -20.83 4.78 11.11
CA GLU A 112 -21.96 5.69 10.94
C GLU A 112 -21.65 7.05 11.56
N LEU A 113 -21.15 7.07 12.80
CA LEU A 113 -20.77 8.31 13.49
C LEU A 113 -19.62 9.02 12.78
N SER A 114 -18.62 8.29 12.29
CA SER A 114 -17.50 8.87 11.54
C SER A 114 -18.00 9.59 10.27
N SER A 115 -18.94 8.97 9.55
CA SER A 115 -19.58 9.54 8.35
C SER A 115 -20.46 10.77 8.65
N LEU A 116 -21.12 10.80 9.81
CA LEU A 116 -21.90 11.97 10.24
C LEU A 116 -21.01 13.12 10.70
N ILE A 117 -19.97 12.81 11.48
CA ILE A 117 -19.04 13.79 12.03
C ILE A 117 -18.11 14.35 10.94
N SER A 118 -17.75 13.58 9.91
CA SER A 118 -16.95 14.07 8.78
C SER A 118 -17.57 15.29 8.09
N LYS A 119 -18.90 15.43 8.12
CA LYS A 119 -19.64 16.56 7.53
C LYS A 119 -19.70 17.80 8.41
N GLN A 120 -19.30 17.72 9.67
CA GLN A 120 -19.31 18.83 10.60
C GLN A 120 -17.97 19.56 10.59
N SER A 121 -17.97 20.89 10.67
CA SER A 121 -16.77 21.68 10.92
C SER A 121 -16.75 22.12 12.38
N PHE A 122 -16.11 21.35 13.27
CA PHE A 122 -15.98 21.76 14.67
C PHE A 122 -15.07 22.96 14.80
N ALA A 123 -14.03 23.05 13.95
CA ALA A 123 -13.17 24.21 13.82
C ALA A 123 -13.97 25.52 13.66
N LEU A 124 -15.02 25.52 12.83
CA LEU A 124 -15.88 26.69 12.64
C LEU A 124 -16.68 27.03 13.92
N VAL A 125 -17.32 26.03 14.53
CA VAL A 125 -18.10 26.22 15.78
C VAL A 125 -17.21 26.75 16.91
N LEU A 126 -15.99 26.22 17.03
CA LEU A 126 -15.00 26.63 18.00
C LEU A 126 -14.46 28.04 17.70
N PHE A 127 -14.27 28.37 16.42
CA PHE A 127 -13.83 29.70 16.02
C PHE A 127 -14.89 30.76 16.28
N ASP A 128 -16.18 30.48 16.09
CA ASP A 128 -17.25 31.41 16.41
C ASP A 128 -17.28 31.76 17.93
N GLU A 129 -16.99 30.77 18.78
CA GLU A 129 -16.81 30.99 20.22
C GLU A 129 -15.54 31.78 20.53
N LEU A 130 -14.45 31.55 19.79
CA LEU A 130 -13.18 32.27 19.93
C LEU A 130 -13.30 33.73 19.47
N PHE A 131 -13.97 33.98 18.34
CA PHE A 131 -14.18 35.28 17.74
C PHE A 131 -14.82 36.26 18.72
N SER A 132 -15.84 35.79 19.45
CA SER A 132 -16.52 36.54 20.52
C SER A 132 -15.58 36.95 21.67
N ILE A 133 -14.45 36.26 21.85
CA ILE A 133 -13.42 36.58 22.86
C ILE A 133 -12.38 37.54 22.28
N LEU A 134 -12.04 37.42 21.00
CA LEU A 134 -11.06 38.27 20.31
C LEU A 134 -11.50 39.75 20.27
N GLU A 135 -12.81 40.01 20.24
CA GLU A 135 -13.40 41.36 20.32
C GLU A 135 -13.15 42.07 21.66
N LYS A 136 -12.78 41.35 22.73
CA LYS A 136 -12.57 41.94 24.04
C LYS A 136 -11.34 42.85 24.05
N LYS A 137 -11.51 44.11 24.48
CA LYS A 137 -10.41 45.07 24.61
C LYS A 137 -9.47 44.80 25.80
N LEU A 138 -9.94 44.11 26.83
CA LEU A 138 -9.17 43.71 28.01
C LEU A 138 -9.40 42.22 28.26
N PHE A 139 -8.33 41.46 28.50
CA PHE A 139 -8.41 40.01 28.70
C PHE A 139 -7.72 39.56 29.98
N GLN A 140 -8.43 38.75 30.77
CA GLN A 140 -7.94 38.20 32.03
C GLN A 140 -7.24 36.86 31.82
N LYS A 141 -6.61 36.31 32.87
CA LYS A 141 -5.98 34.98 32.81
C LYS A 141 -6.97 33.89 32.36
N ILE A 142 -8.25 33.99 32.73
CA ILE A 142 -9.28 33.03 32.34
C ILE A 142 -9.57 33.09 30.82
N ASP A 143 -9.58 34.29 30.23
CA ASP A 143 -9.74 34.46 28.79
C ASP A 143 -8.53 33.89 28.04
N ARG A 144 -7.31 34.09 28.55
CA ARG A 144 -6.09 33.48 27.98
C ARG A 144 -6.15 31.97 27.91
N LEU A 145 -6.53 31.34 29.02
CA LEU A 145 -6.66 29.88 29.08
C LEU A 145 -7.72 29.38 28.09
N LYS A 146 -8.82 30.12 27.94
CA LYS A 146 -9.88 29.78 27.00
C LYS A 146 -9.46 29.95 25.54
N VAL A 147 -8.78 31.06 25.20
CA VAL A 147 -8.20 31.28 23.86
C VAL A 147 -7.24 30.14 23.52
N LYS A 148 -6.35 29.79 24.45
CA LYS A 148 -5.40 28.68 24.27
C LYS A 148 -6.11 27.35 24.04
N GLU A 149 -7.13 27.01 24.85
CA GLU A 149 -7.89 25.78 24.69
C GLU A 149 -8.63 25.71 23.35
N LEU A 150 -9.36 26.77 22.98
CA LEU A 150 -10.11 26.82 21.71
C LEU A 150 -9.17 26.75 20.51
N THR A 151 -8.06 27.49 20.54
CA THR A 151 -7.05 27.47 19.48
C THR A 151 -6.48 26.07 19.29
N LYS A 152 -6.18 25.37 20.40
CA LYS A 152 -5.72 24.00 20.38
C LYS A 152 -6.75 23.08 19.73
N GLU A 153 -8.01 23.14 20.15
CA GLU A 153 -9.07 22.29 19.62
C GLU A 153 -9.35 22.56 18.13
N ILE A 154 -9.26 23.82 17.68
CA ILE A 154 -9.37 24.20 16.26
C ILE A 154 -8.24 23.56 15.44
N ILE A 155 -6.98 23.74 15.85
CA ILE A 155 -5.82 23.18 15.16
C ILE A 155 -5.93 21.65 15.09
N VAL A 156 -6.31 21.01 16.19
CA VAL A 156 -6.52 19.55 16.25
C VAL A 156 -7.64 19.12 15.29
N ASP A 157 -8.78 19.81 15.25
CA ASP A 157 -9.87 19.46 14.33
C ASP A 157 -9.45 19.60 12.86
N LEU A 158 -8.70 20.66 12.50
CA LEU A 158 -8.19 20.83 11.14
C LEU A 158 -7.23 19.70 10.74
N VAL A 159 -6.26 19.37 11.60
CA VAL A 159 -5.29 18.29 11.34
C VAL A 159 -5.98 16.94 11.20
N THR A 160 -6.91 16.63 12.11
CA THR A 160 -7.64 15.36 12.13
C THR A 160 -8.74 15.26 11.06
N SER A 161 -9.16 16.39 10.48
CA SER A 161 -9.97 16.45 9.26
C SER A 161 -9.14 16.31 7.98
N GLY A 162 -7.83 16.09 8.12
CA GLY A 162 -6.93 15.77 7.02
C GLY A 162 -6.12 16.96 6.50
N MET A 163 -6.09 18.13 7.16
CA MET A 163 -5.15 19.18 6.79
C MET A 163 -3.73 18.88 7.29
N ASN A 164 -2.71 19.18 6.48
CA ASN A 164 -1.33 19.08 6.94
C ASN A 164 -1.00 20.19 7.94
N ILE A 165 -0.24 19.88 9.01
CA ILE A 165 0.14 20.85 10.03
C ILE A 165 0.92 22.06 9.48
N GLU A 166 1.72 21.88 8.42
CA GLU A 166 2.41 22.98 7.75
C GLU A 166 1.43 23.94 7.07
N ASP A 167 0.31 23.43 6.56
CA ASP A 167 -0.73 24.25 5.97
C ASP A 167 -1.50 24.97 7.07
N VAL A 168 -1.89 24.26 8.14
CA VAL A 168 -2.59 24.84 9.31
C VAL A 168 -1.78 25.97 9.93
N LYS A 169 -0.46 25.80 10.09
CA LYS A 169 0.43 26.83 10.62
C LYS A 169 0.39 28.12 9.79
N LYS A 170 0.30 28.00 8.45
CA LYS A 170 0.30 29.15 7.54
C LYS A 170 -1.05 29.87 7.46
N ILE A 171 -2.16 29.25 7.85
CA ILE A 171 -3.50 29.86 7.70
C ILE A 171 -3.55 31.24 8.36
N VAL A 172 -3.05 31.35 9.60
CA VAL A 172 -3.09 32.62 10.33
C VAL A 172 -2.12 33.65 9.76
N SER A 173 -0.94 33.26 9.27
CA SER A 173 -0.04 34.21 8.62
C SER A 173 -0.62 34.72 7.29
N GLU A 174 -1.20 33.84 6.47
CA GLU A 174 -1.85 34.19 5.18
C GLU A 174 -2.97 35.23 5.34
N VAL A 175 -3.66 35.22 6.49
CA VAL A 175 -4.74 36.17 6.81
C VAL A 175 -4.22 37.59 7.02
N PHE A 176 -3.00 37.74 7.53
CA PHE A 176 -2.39 39.03 7.83
C PHE A 176 -1.29 39.43 6.85
N GLU A 177 -1.07 38.64 5.80
CA GLU A 177 -0.18 39.00 4.68
C GLU A 177 -0.69 40.24 3.91
N SER A 178 0.23 40.87 3.19
CA SER A 178 -0.03 42.08 2.40
C SER A 178 0.70 41.99 1.05
N TYR A 179 1.33 43.07 0.61
CA TYR A 179 2.18 43.16 -0.57
C TYR A 179 3.51 43.82 -0.21
N PHE A 180 4.50 43.68 -1.09
CA PHE A 180 5.73 44.47 -1.04
C PHE A 180 6.02 45.08 -2.41
N ILE A 181 6.77 46.19 -2.40
CA ILE A 181 7.15 46.91 -3.62
C ILE A 181 8.66 46.70 -3.81
N GLN A 182 9.05 46.09 -4.93
CA GLN A 182 10.43 45.90 -5.32
C GLN A 182 10.61 46.42 -6.75
N GLU A 183 11.56 47.34 -6.96
CA GLU A 183 11.85 47.92 -8.28
C GLU A 183 10.59 48.45 -9.00
N GLU A 184 9.74 49.18 -8.27
CA GLU A 184 8.45 49.72 -8.74
C GLU A 184 7.38 48.68 -9.13
N LYS A 185 7.65 47.38 -8.95
CA LYS A 185 6.67 46.31 -9.13
C LYS A 185 6.00 45.95 -7.80
N ILE A 186 4.68 45.80 -7.86
CA ILE A 186 3.86 45.36 -6.72
C ILE A 186 3.85 43.83 -6.71
N HIS A 187 4.38 43.25 -5.64
CA HIS A 187 4.33 41.82 -5.40
C HIS A 187 3.28 41.51 -4.36
N ILE A 188 2.17 40.97 -4.83
CA ILE A 188 1.02 40.60 -4.00
C ILE A 188 1.30 39.25 -3.31
N ILE A 189 1.24 39.24 -1.97
CA ILE A 189 1.37 38.00 -1.17
C ILE A 189 -0.01 37.54 -0.67
N TYR A 190 -0.86 38.50 -0.25
CA TYR A 190 -2.18 38.21 0.29
C TYR A 190 -3.06 37.38 -0.67
N ARG A 191 -3.54 36.23 -0.19
CA ARG A 191 -4.25 35.24 -1.02
C ARG A 191 -5.78 35.37 -1.00
N GLY A 192 -6.33 36.30 -0.23
CA GLY A 192 -7.78 36.51 -0.12
C GLY A 192 -8.38 37.43 -1.19
N ILE A 193 -7.73 37.56 -2.33
CA ILE A 193 -8.07 38.54 -3.36
C ILE A 193 -9.20 37.99 -4.25
N PRO A 194 -10.26 38.79 -4.50
CA PRO A 194 -11.29 38.44 -5.47
C PRO A 194 -10.71 38.25 -6.89
N GLY A 195 -11.07 37.15 -7.56
CA GLY A 195 -10.54 36.80 -8.89
C GLY A 195 -10.94 37.74 -10.04
N ASN A 196 -11.82 38.71 -9.78
CA ASN A 196 -12.25 39.73 -10.74
C ASN A 196 -11.36 40.99 -10.76
N LEU A 197 -10.35 41.09 -9.88
CA LEU A 197 -9.38 42.19 -9.87
C LEU A 197 -8.23 41.88 -10.84
N GLY A 198 -8.07 42.71 -11.88
CA GLY A 198 -7.18 42.41 -13.00
C GLY A 198 -5.78 42.99 -12.85
N THR A 199 -5.64 44.16 -12.23
CA THR A 199 -4.37 44.88 -12.07
C THR A 199 -3.78 44.75 -10.67
N ASP A 200 -2.46 44.84 -10.52
CA ASP A 200 -1.81 44.74 -9.21
C ASP A 200 -2.07 46.00 -8.35
N GLU A 201 -2.37 47.14 -8.97
CA GLU A 201 -2.83 48.36 -8.30
C GLU A 201 -4.23 48.19 -7.69
N GLU A 202 -5.18 47.58 -8.41
CA GLU A 202 -6.52 47.27 -7.88
C GLU A 202 -6.44 46.28 -6.70
N LYS A 203 -5.55 45.28 -6.80
CA LYS A 203 -5.31 44.32 -5.73
C LYS A 203 -4.68 44.99 -4.50
N LYS A 204 -3.71 45.89 -4.72
CA LYS A 204 -3.12 46.70 -3.66
C LYS A 204 -4.17 47.56 -2.96
N ASP A 205 -4.99 48.28 -3.71
CA ASP A 205 -6.04 49.14 -3.17
C ASP A 205 -7.04 48.33 -2.35
N PHE A 206 -7.43 47.15 -2.83
CA PHE A 206 -8.26 46.22 -2.06
C PHE A 206 -7.61 45.83 -0.73
N ILE A 207 -6.33 45.43 -0.73
CA ILE A 207 -5.60 45.03 0.49
C ILE A 207 -5.52 46.18 1.50
N ASP A 208 -5.26 47.41 1.03
CA ASP A 208 -5.14 48.60 1.88
C ASP A 208 -6.47 48.96 2.59
N HIS A 209 -7.61 48.55 2.03
CA HIS A 209 -8.95 48.78 2.60
C HIS A 209 -9.49 47.62 3.46
N LEU A 210 -8.76 46.50 3.60
CA LEU A 210 -9.20 45.38 4.43
C LEU A 210 -9.10 45.69 5.93
N SER A 211 -10.21 45.59 6.65
CA SER A 211 -10.20 45.60 8.11
C SER A 211 -9.71 44.26 8.68
N ILE A 212 -9.36 44.25 9.97
CA ILE A 212 -9.08 42.98 10.69
C ILE A 212 -10.30 42.06 10.65
N GLN A 213 -11.51 42.62 10.70
CA GLN A 213 -12.73 41.82 10.64
C GLN A 213 -12.88 41.12 9.27
N ASP A 214 -12.63 41.83 8.17
CA ASP A 214 -12.64 41.23 6.81
C ASP A 214 -11.60 40.10 6.70
N ARG A 215 -10.43 40.28 7.32
CA ARG A 215 -9.36 39.28 7.39
C ARG A 215 -9.76 38.06 8.22
N LEU A 216 -10.43 38.25 9.36
CA LEU A 216 -10.95 37.16 10.19
C LEU A 216 -12.14 36.43 9.51
N ASP A 217 -12.94 37.13 8.72
CA ASP A 217 -13.96 36.50 7.88
C ASP A 217 -13.32 35.63 6.76
N PHE A 218 -12.19 36.07 6.21
CA PHE A 218 -11.37 35.23 5.33
C PHE A 218 -10.79 34.02 6.06
N PHE A 219 -10.29 34.17 7.29
CA PHE A 219 -9.88 33.04 8.13
C PHE A 219 -11.04 32.06 8.34
N ARG A 220 -12.23 32.56 8.68
CA ARG A 220 -13.44 31.75 8.88
C ARG A 220 -13.79 30.92 7.64
N LYS A 221 -13.69 31.52 6.45
CA LYS A 221 -13.89 30.79 5.17
C LYS A 221 -12.84 29.69 4.98
N LYS A 222 -11.58 29.90 5.39
CA LYS A 222 -10.51 28.88 5.30
C LYS A 222 -10.72 27.68 6.24
N LEU A 223 -11.52 27.81 7.29
CA LEU A 223 -11.89 26.69 8.16
C LEU A 223 -12.92 25.74 7.53
N LEU A 224 -13.62 26.20 6.49
CA LEU A 224 -14.45 25.36 5.65
C LEU A 224 -13.52 24.63 4.67
N SER A 225 -13.26 23.36 4.94
CA SER A 225 -12.40 22.54 4.11
C SER A 225 -13.15 22.10 2.85
N ASP A 226 -12.78 22.68 1.72
CA ASP A 226 -13.24 22.20 0.41
C ASP A 226 -12.18 21.28 -0.19
N GLU A 227 -12.58 20.06 -0.53
CA GLU A 227 -11.74 19.15 -1.27
C GLU A 227 -11.59 19.59 -2.73
N LYS A 228 -10.37 19.49 -3.24
CA LYS A 228 -9.99 19.80 -4.61
C LYS A 228 -9.31 18.58 -5.23
N ASP A 229 -9.36 18.51 -6.55
CA ASP A 229 -8.70 17.45 -7.30
C ASP A 229 -7.25 17.84 -7.59
N TYR A 230 -6.35 16.87 -7.39
CA TYR A 230 -4.92 16.98 -7.61
C TYR A 230 -4.43 15.80 -8.44
N ILE A 231 -3.52 16.06 -9.37
CA ILE A 231 -2.85 15.05 -10.18
C ILE A 231 -1.41 14.93 -9.68
N PHE A 232 -0.95 13.69 -9.49
CA PHE A 232 0.44 13.38 -9.20
C PHE A 232 1.01 12.40 -10.22
N ILE A 233 2.28 12.59 -10.59
CA ILE A 233 3.04 11.74 -11.49
C ILE A 233 4.32 11.29 -10.79
N TYR A 234 4.49 9.98 -10.67
CA TYR A 234 5.67 9.35 -10.08
C TYR A 234 6.43 8.53 -11.13
N PRO A 235 7.77 8.70 -11.28
CA PRO A 235 8.57 7.83 -12.13
C PRO A 235 8.79 6.46 -11.47
N ILE A 236 8.72 5.41 -12.28
CA ILE A 236 9.07 4.03 -11.90
C ILE A 236 10.34 3.63 -12.63
N TRP A 237 11.45 3.67 -11.92
CA TRP A 237 12.75 3.27 -12.47
C TRP A 237 12.88 1.75 -12.53
N GLY A 238 13.62 1.27 -13.54
CA GLY A 238 13.81 -0.16 -13.81
C GLY A 238 12.68 -0.81 -14.60
N MET A 239 11.67 -0.05 -15.05
CA MET A 239 10.54 -0.57 -15.80
C MET A 239 10.38 0.10 -17.17
N ILE A 240 9.98 -0.68 -18.16
CA ILE A 240 9.46 -0.21 -19.45
C ILE A 240 8.02 -0.69 -19.58
N THR A 241 7.12 0.20 -19.99
CA THR A 241 5.72 -0.15 -20.31
C THR A 241 5.37 0.26 -21.75
N HIS A 242 4.44 -0.45 -22.37
CA HIS A 242 3.87 -0.03 -23.66
C HIS A 242 2.76 1.01 -23.46
N PRO A 243 2.42 1.79 -24.49
CA PRO A 243 1.18 2.57 -24.49
C PRO A 243 -0.02 1.62 -24.37
N ILE A 244 -0.61 1.56 -23.20
CA ILE A 244 -1.81 0.78 -22.94
C ILE A 244 -2.96 1.51 -23.62
N LYS A 245 -3.58 0.91 -24.65
CA LYS A 245 -4.72 1.49 -25.41
C LYS A 245 -6.03 1.64 -24.60
N SER A 246 -6.00 1.38 -23.29
CA SER A 246 -7.18 1.29 -22.44
C SER A 246 -7.27 2.51 -21.53
N ASN A 247 -8.23 3.39 -21.83
CA ASN A 247 -8.46 4.66 -21.14
C ASN A 247 -9.01 4.56 -19.70
N ASP A 248 -9.32 3.37 -19.17
CA ASP A 248 -10.20 3.28 -17.98
C ASP A 248 -9.76 2.36 -16.83
N ILE A 249 -8.56 1.79 -16.84
CA ILE A 249 -8.20 0.82 -15.78
C ILE A 249 -6.90 1.18 -15.08
N SER A 250 -7.02 1.50 -13.79
CA SER A 250 -5.93 1.82 -12.88
C SER A 250 -5.62 0.66 -11.94
N ILE A 251 -4.36 0.50 -11.52
CA ILE A 251 -3.95 -0.45 -10.48
C ILE A 251 -3.80 0.34 -9.18
N PHE A 252 -4.63 0.07 -8.18
CA PHE A 252 -4.73 0.84 -6.93
C PHE A 252 -4.92 2.36 -7.17
N GLY A 253 -5.66 2.73 -8.22
CA GLY A 253 -5.82 4.13 -8.61
C GLY A 253 -4.63 4.74 -9.36
N CYS A 254 -3.64 3.94 -9.75
CA CYS A 254 -2.49 4.36 -10.54
C CYS A 254 -2.66 4.00 -12.03
N GLN A 255 -2.59 4.99 -12.91
CA GLN A 255 -2.55 4.82 -14.36
C GLN A 255 -1.11 4.79 -14.84
N LEU A 256 -0.65 3.64 -15.34
CA LEU A 256 0.69 3.48 -15.89
C LEU A 256 0.75 4.00 -17.33
N TYR A 257 1.81 4.73 -17.67
CA TYR A 257 2.05 5.21 -19.02
C TYR A 257 3.54 5.37 -19.32
N SER A 258 3.88 5.54 -20.59
CA SER A 258 5.26 5.83 -21.03
C SER A 258 5.38 7.30 -21.44
N PRO A 259 6.19 8.11 -20.73
CA PRO A 259 6.30 9.55 -20.99
C PRO A 259 6.95 9.90 -22.33
N ASP A 260 7.61 8.95 -23.01
CA ASP A 260 8.11 9.14 -24.38
C ASP A 260 7.01 9.00 -25.45
N VAL A 261 5.88 8.41 -25.10
CA VAL A 261 4.77 8.14 -26.04
C VAL A 261 3.61 9.10 -25.82
N GLU A 262 3.25 9.35 -24.57
CA GLU A 262 2.13 10.20 -24.19
C GLU A 262 2.52 11.05 -22.98
N LYS A 263 2.19 12.35 -23.01
CA LYS A 263 2.30 13.27 -21.88
C LYS A 263 0.94 13.48 -21.25
N MET A 264 0.84 13.31 -19.94
CA MET A 264 -0.43 13.35 -19.22
C MET A 264 -0.85 14.77 -18.81
N LEU A 265 0.08 15.73 -18.80
CA LEU A 265 -0.14 17.15 -18.50
C LEU A 265 -0.13 18.03 -19.76
N GLY A 266 -0.11 17.43 -20.96
CA GLY A 266 -0.08 18.15 -22.24
C GLY A 266 1.34 18.50 -22.73
N GLU A 267 1.43 19.33 -23.76
CA GLU A 267 2.71 19.78 -24.34
C GLU A 267 3.36 20.94 -23.56
N ASP A 268 2.78 21.35 -22.44
CA ASP A 268 3.21 22.55 -21.73
C ASP A 268 4.68 22.48 -21.28
N VAL A 269 5.42 23.54 -21.60
CA VAL A 269 6.89 23.56 -21.72
C VAL A 269 7.60 23.51 -20.35
N HIS A 270 6.85 23.63 -19.26
CA HIS A 270 7.41 23.81 -17.92
C HIS A 270 7.83 22.52 -17.23
N PHE A 271 7.32 21.35 -17.64
CA PHE A 271 7.60 20.08 -16.97
C PHE A 271 8.04 18.98 -17.95
N ASP A 272 9.15 18.34 -17.62
CA ASP A 272 9.64 17.17 -18.34
C ASP A 272 9.19 15.89 -17.60
N GLU A 273 8.07 15.32 -18.04
CA GLU A 273 7.54 14.05 -17.53
C GLU A 273 8.51 12.87 -17.75
N THR A 274 9.59 13.03 -18.51
CA THR A 274 10.62 11.98 -18.63
C THR A 274 11.58 11.95 -17.43
N PHE A 275 11.48 12.91 -16.50
CA PHE A 275 12.34 13.02 -15.31
C PHE A 275 13.83 12.92 -15.67
N ASP A 276 14.27 13.66 -16.70
CA ASP A 276 15.63 13.55 -17.22
C ASP A 276 16.70 13.94 -16.18
N THR A 277 17.41 12.93 -15.68
CA THR A 277 18.49 13.05 -14.69
C THR A 277 19.88 13.25 -15.31
N SER A 278 19.98 13.41 -16.64
CA SER A 278 21.27 13.61 -17.30
C SER A 278 21.98 14.88 -16.80
N PRO A 279 23.32 14.82 -16.61
CA PRO A 279 24.12 16.02 -16.34
C PRO A 279 23.86 17.11 -17.38
N ILE A 280 23.89 18.38 -16.97
CA ILE A 280 23.63 19.54 -17.87
C ILE A 280 24.55 19.50 -19.11
N GLU A 281 25.77 19.02 -18.95
CA GLU A 281 26.76 18.84 -20.03
C GLU A 281 26.43 17.71 -21.01
N GLU A 282 25.62 16.72 -20.61
CA GLU A 282 25.16 15.60 -21.43
C GLU A 282 23.81 15.88 -22.11
N ARG A 283 22.97 16.77 -21.56
CA ARG A 283 21.67 17.18 -22.14
C ARG A 283 21.78 17.76 -23.56
N SER A 284 22.94 18.32 -23.90
CA SER A 284 23.23 18.93 -25.21
C SER A 284 23.98 18.00 -26.18
N LYS A 285 24.40 16.81 -25.74
CA LYS A 285 25.06 15.81 -26.57
C LYS A 285 24.00 14.84 -27.10
N GLU A 286 24.16 14.37 -28.34
CA GLU A 286 23.38 13.22 -28.82
C GLU A 286 23.74 11.99 -27.97
N ILE A 287 22.94 11.73 -26.94
CA ILE A 287 22.97 10.46 -26.21
C ILE A 287 22.46 9.39 -27.18
N ASP A 288 23.23 8.32 -27.37
CA ASP A 288 22.81 7.14 -28.13
C ASP A 288 21.40 6.76 -27.67
N PRO A 289 20.41 6.61 -28.58
CA PRO A 289 19.06 6.20 -28.22
C PRO A 289 19.01 4.99 -27.28
N LYS A 290 20.02 4.10 -27.36
CA LYS A 290 20.19 2.93 -26.49
C LYS A 290 20.64 3.27 -25.08
N ASP A 291 21.24 4.42 -24.80
CA ASP A 291 21.67 4.80 -23.45
C ASP A 291 20.67 5.71 -22.72
N ARG A 292 19.63 6.18 -23.42
CA ARG A 292 18.65 7.14 -22.87
C ARG A 292 17.87 6.62 -21.66
N TYR A 293 17.70 5.31 -21.52
CA TYR A 293 17.00 4.70 -20.37
C TYR A 293 17.76 4.90 -19.05
N LYS A 294 19.07 5.19 -19.09
CA LYS A 294 19.89 5.40 -17.89
C LYS A 294 19.52 6.68 -17.16
N TYR A 295 19.00 7.66 -17.89
CA TYR A 295 18.77 9.02 -17.41
C TYR A 295 17.31 9.43 -17.42
N ARG A 296 16.44 8.76 -18.20
CA ARG A 296 15.03 9.11 -18.34
C ARG A 296 14.12 7.97 -17.91
N SER A 297 13.04 8.31 -17.22
CA SER A 297 11.95 7.40 -16.89
C SER A 297 11.26 6.91 -18.16
N LYS A 298 11.01 5.60 -18.23
CA LYS A 298 10.27 4.94 -19.33
C LYS A 298 8.88 4.47 -18.91
N CYS A 299 8.58 4.58 -17.62
CA CYS A 299 7.28 4.29 -17.06
C CYS A 299 6.98 5.22 -15.90
N ASN A 300 5.83 5.87 -15.96
CA ASN A 300 5.33 6.72 -14.89
C ASN A 300 3.96 6.20 -14.43
N ALA A 301 3.62 6.52 -13.18
CA ALA A 301 2.31 6.33 -12.61
C ALA A 301 1.62 7.69 -12.40
N LYS A 302 0.49 7.91 -13.06
CA LYS A 302 -0.42 9.04 -12.83
C LYS A 302 -1.46 8.66 -11.80
N ILE A 303 -1.71 9.54 -10.85
CA ILE A 303 -2.66 9.32 -9.75
C ILE A 303 -3.52 10.58 -9.59
N LEU A 304 -4.85 10.40 -9.60
CA LEU A 304 -5.81 11.44 -9.28
C LEU A 304 -6.23 11.29 -7.81
N VAL A 305 -6.16 12.37 -7.05
CA VAL A 305 -6.51 12.40 -5.63
C VAL A 305 -7.36 13.62 -5.33
N ARG A 306 -8.43 13.41 -4.57
CA ARG A 306 -9.26 14.46 -4.02
C ARG A 306 -8.87 14.70 -2.56
N ALA A 307 -8.49 15.92 -2.21
CA ALA A 307 -8.03 16.26 -0.86
C ALA A 307 -8.22 17.75 -0.52
N THR A 308 -8.11 18.08 0.76
CA THR A 308 -8.28 19.45 1.29
C THR A 308 -7.05 20.34 1.09
N SER A 309 -5.87 19.76 0.91
CA SER A 309 -4.64 20.48 0.60
C SER A 309 -3.69 19.66 -0.26
N LEU A 310 -2.73 20.34 -0.89
CA LEU A 310 -1.70 19.70 -1.72
C LEU A 310 -0.87 18.67 -0.93
N ASN A 311 -0.48 19.01 0.30
CA ASN A 311 0.33 18.11 1.12
C ASN A 311 -0.42 16.83 1.51
N SER A 312 -1.73 16.94 1.77
CA SER A 312 -2.57 15.79 2.07
C SER A 312 -2.83 14.95 0.81
N ALA A 313 -3.03 15.61 -0.33
CA ALA A 313 -3.14 14.95 -1.62
C ALA A 313 -1.87 14.15 -1.97
N ALA A 314 -0.69 14.74 -1.73
CA ALA A 314 0.61 14.12 -1.98
C ALA A 314 0.81 12.85 -1.13
N LYS A 315 0.45 12.88 0.15
CA LYS A 315 0.53 11.69 1.03
C LYS A 315 -0.40 10.57 0.57
N ALA A 316 -1.63 10.90 0.18
CA ALA A 316 -2.58 9.93 -0.31
C ALA A 316 -2.15 9.34 -1.67
N ALA A 317 -1.57 10.16 -2.56
CA ALA A 317 -1.02 9.71 -3.83
C ALA A 317 0.21 8.80 -3.61
N GLU A 318 1.10 9.17 -2.70
CA GLU A 318 2.28 8.38 -2.33
C GLU A 318 1.89 7.01 -1.78
N SER A 319 0.86 6.93 -0.92
CA SER A 319 0.38 5.65 -0.39
C SER A 319 -0.11 4.71 -1.50
N LYS A 320 -0.92 5.20 -2.46
CA LYS A 320 -1.37 4.43 -3.63
C LYS A 320 -0.19 3.96 -4.48
N PHE A 321 0.76 4.86 -4.72
CA PHE A 321 1.96 4.58 -5.49
C PHE A 321 2.85 3.51 -4.83
N LEU A 322 3.05 3.57 -3.51
CA LEU A 322 3.83 2.58 -2.77
C LEU A 322 3.18 1.20 -2.79
N ASN A 323 1.85 1.10 -2.72
CA ASN A 323 1.14 -0.17 -2.89
C ASN A 323 1.42 -0.81 -4.26
N LEU A 324 1.37 -0.01 -5.33
CA LEU A 324 1.74 -0.45 -6.68
C LEU A 324 3.21 -0.90 -6.73
N LEU A 325 4.13 -0.11 -6.18
CA LEU A 325 5.56 -0.41 -6.20
C LEU A 325 5.89 -1.69 -5.43
N SER A 326 5.25 -1.92 -4.29
CA SER A 326 5.41 -3.15 -3.51
C SER A 326 4.86 -4.36 -4.26
N LEU A 327 3.71 -4.22 -4.95
CA LEU A 327 3.16 -5.30 -5.77
C LEU A 327 4.07 -5.66 -6.96
N LEU A 328 4.60 -4.65 -7.67
CA LEU A 328 5.55 -4.85 -8.77
C LEU A 328 6.81 -5.59 -8.30
N ASN A 329 7.37 -5.19 -7.14
CA ASN A 329 8.54 -5.87 -6.60
C ASN A 329 8.23 -7.29 -6.12
N LEU A 330 7.09 -7.51 -5.47
CA LEU A 330 6.68 -8.84 -5.03
C LEU A 330 6.65 -9.84 -6.18
N TYR A 331 6.07 -9.46 -7.33
CA TYR A 331 5.88 -10.36 -8.47
C TYR A 331 7.10 -10.45 -9.40
N PHE A 332 7.82 -9.35 -9.60
CA PHE A 332 8.74 -9.24 -10.73
C PHE A 332 10.18 -8.82 -10.36
N ALA A 333 10.43 -8.43 -9.11
CA ALA A 333 11.79 -8.16 -8.65
C ALA A 333 12.61 -9.46 -8.56
N GLN A 334 13.92 -9.29 -8.66
CA GLN A 334 14.90 -10.38 -8.57
C GLN A 334 16.13 -9.87 -7.85
N LYS A 335 17.05 -10.78 -7.49
CA LYS A 335 18.28 -10.47 -6.73
C LYS A 335 19.05 -9.23 -7.20
N TYR A 336 19.07 -8.97 -8.50
CA TYR A 336 19.80 -7.84 -9.12
C TYR A 336 18.91 -6.80 -9.79
N HIS A 337 17.58 -6.87 -9.60
CA HIS A 337 16.62 -5.98 -10.24
C HIS A 337 15.49 -5.60 -9.27
N GLU A 338 15.36 -4.31 -8.99
CA GLU A 338 14.36 -3.69 -8.10
C GLU A 338 13.62 -2.61 -8.92
N PHE A 339 12.28 -2.61 -8.85
CA PHE A 339 11.50 -1.46 -9.31
C PHE A 339 11.53 -0.42 -8.20
N PHE A 340 11.90 0.83 -8.52
CA PHE A 340 12.12 1.80 -7.45
C PHE A 340 11.70 3.21 -7.81
N TRP A 341 11.46 3.95 -6.73
CA TRP A 341 11.27 5.38 -6.72
C TRP A 341 12.47 6.06 -6.03
N ASP A 342 12.90 7.17 -6.59
CA ASP A 342 14.02 7.99 -6.12
C ASP A 342 13.56 9.29 -5.44
N GLY A 343 12.27 9.41 -5.13
CA GLY A 343 11.70 10.54 -4.39
C GLY A 343 11.28 11.72 -5.26
N GLN A 344 11.43 11.64 -6.58
CA GLN A 344 10.97 12.67 -7.52
C GLN A 344 9.49 12.49 -7.85
N TYR A 345 8.72 13.57 -7.96
CA TYR A 345 7.35 13.53 -8.47
C TYR A 345 6.96 14.89 -9.08
N ILE A 346 5.92 14.89 -9.91
CA ILE A 346 5.23 16.10 -10.37
C ILE A 346 3.86 16.10 -9.71
N GLY A 347 3.38 17.23 -9.20
CA GLY A 347 2.08 17.34 -8.54
C GLY A 347 1.43 18.66 -8.89
N GLU A 348 0.19 18.62 -9.40
CA GLU A 348 -0.55 19.78 -9.90
C GLU A 348 -1.98 19.76 -9.35
N LYS A 349 -2.55 20.93 -9.07
CA LYS A 349 -3.97 21.06 -8.76
C LYS A 349 -4.77 21.24 -10.06
N VAL A 350 -5.81 20.44 -10.24
CA VAL A 350 -6.62 20.46 -11.47
C VAL A 350 -7.27 21.84 -11.65
N GLY A 351 -6.97 22.49 -12.78
CA GLY A 351 -7.57 23.77 -13.17
C GLY A 351 -6.85 25.05 -12.69
N GLU A 352 -5.63 24.96 -12.17
CA GLU A 352 -4.76 26.11 -11.90
C GLU A 352 -3.43 25.96 -12.65
N ASP A 353 -3.00 27.00 -13.38
CA ASP A 353 -1.80 26.99 -14.22
C ASP A 353 -0.47 26.77 -13.47
N TYR A 354 -0.47 26.76 -12.12
CA TYR A 354 0.75 26.63 -11.32
C TYR A 354 0.58 25.92 -9.97
N SER A 355 1.26 24.77 -9.82
CA SER A 355 2.01 24.39 -8.61
C SER A 355 2.93 23.19 -8.92
N SER A 356 4.20 23.20 -8.48
CA SER A 356 5.09 22.02 -8.48
C SER A 356 6.16 22.14 -7.39
N PHE A 357 6.46 21.10 -6.61
CA PHE A 357 7.73 20.94 -5.86
C PHE A 357 7.91 19.50 -5.35
N GLY A 358 9.16 18.99 -5.36
CA GLY A 358 9.62 17.92 -4.44
C GLY A 358 10.61 16.89 -5.02
N THR A 359 11.86 16.91 -4.54
CA THR A 359 12.81 15.78 -4.63
C THR A 359 13.34 15.46 -3.23
N LEU A 360 13.22 14.21 -2.79
CA LEU A 360 13.88 13.69 -1.58
C LEU A 360 15.10 12.85 -1.99
N PHE A 361 16.31 13.40 -1.82
CA PHE A 361 17.54 12.67 -2.08
C PHE A 361 17.75 11.59 -1.01
N GLY A 362 17.67 10.33 -1.44
CA GLY A 362 17.97 9.16 -0.61
C GLY A 362 19.46 8.98 -0.31
N SER A 363 19.75 8.34 0.82
CA SER A 363 21.10 8.00 1.30
C SER A 363 21.80 6.92 0.45
N ARG A 364 23.14 6.93 0.51
CA ARG A 364 24.02 5.95 -0.16
C ARG A 364 24.11 4.66 0.65
N ASP A 365 23.81 3.53 0.01
CA ASP A 365 24.12 2.18 0.51
C ASP A 365 24.03 1.15 -0.64
N ASP A 366 24.22 -0.15 -0.38
CA ASP A 366 24.09 -1.30 -1.32
C ASP A 366 22.85 -1.23 -2.25
N LYS A 367 21.81 -0.54 -1.81
CA LYS A 367 20.62 -0.16 -2.56
C LYS A 367 20.95 0.55 -3.89
N GLN A 368 21.99 1.38 -3.92
CA GLN A 368 22.39 2.17 -5.09
C GLN A 368 22.94 1.28 -6.21
N VAL A 369 23.69 0.23 -5.88
CA VAL A 369 24.23 -0.70 -6.90
C VAL A 369 23.09 -1.41 -7.62
N ARG A 370 22.11 -1.96 -6.88
CA ARG A 370 20.93 -2.62 -7.49
C ARG A 370 20.08 -1.66 -8.31
N ARG A 371 19.85 -0.45 -7.80
CA ARG A 371 19.09 0.59 -8.52
C ARG A 371 19.79 1.02 -9.80
N ASN A 372 21.12 1.12 -9.79
CA ASN A 372 21.91 1.38 -10.99
C ASN A 372 21.81 0.21 -11.99
N LEU A 373 21.86 -1.04 -11.53
CA LEU A 373 21.65 -2.21 -12.40
C LEU A 373 20.24 -2.21 -13.01
N SER A 374 19.22 -1.91 -12.20
CA SER A 374 17.82 -1.88 -12.65
C SER A 374 17.60 -0.76 -13.67
N ARG A 375 18.21 0.42 -13.45
CA ARG A 375 18.25 1.49 -14.48
C ARG A 375 18.97 1.03 -15.73
N ASN A 376 20.07 0.28 -15.59
CA ASN A 376 20.89 -0.14 -16.72
C ASN A 376 20.26 -1.25 -17.57
N ASP A 377 19.37 -2.04 -16.97
CA ASP A 377 18.68 -3.17 -17.59
C ASP A 377 17.21 -3.20 -17.13
N PRO A 378 16.38 -2.27 -17.64
CA PRO A 378 14.99 -2.15 -17.23
C PRO A 378 14.14 -3.31 -17.77
N LYS A 379 13.23 -3.83 -16.96
CA LYS A 379 12.35 -4.92 -17.34
C LYS A 379 11.10 -4.42 -18.06
N PHE A 380 10.70 -5.19 -19.07
CA PHE A 380 9.47 -4.94 -19.81
C PHE A 380 8.25 -5.52 -19.08
N LEU A 381 7.23 -4.68 -18.89
CA LEU A 381 5.92 -5.06 -18.36
C LEU A 381 5.02 -5.47 -19.53
N SER A 382 4.87 -6.78 -19.75
CA SER A 382 3.98 -7.34 -20.77
C SER A 382 2.51 -7.26 -20.36
N ASP A 383 1.60 -7.42 -21.32
CA ASP A 383 0.15 -7.41 -21.09
C ASP A 383 -0.26 -8.47 -20.05
N LYS A 384 0.36 -9.65 -20.08
CA LYS A 384 0.10 -10.72 -19.10
C LYS A 384 0.52 -10.30 -17.69
N LYS A 385 1.73 -9.78 -17.54
CA LYS A 385 2.24 -9.27 -16.25
C LYS A 385 1.36 -8.14 -15.71
N TYR A 386 0.85 -7.28 -16.59
CA TYR A 386 -0.09 -6.22 -16.24
C TYR A 386 -1.44 -6.78 -15.76
N GLU A 387 -2.02 -7.76 -16.45
CA GLU A 387 -3.27 -8.41 -16.01
C GLU A 387 -3.10 -9.15 -14.67
N ASP A 388 -1.94 -9.78 -14.42
CA ASP A 388 -1.66 -10.45 -13.14
C ASP A 388 -1.72 -9.48 -11.95
N ILE A 389 -1.08 -8.31 -12.04
CA ILE A 389 -1.12 -7.29 -10.97
C ILE A 389 -2.47 -6.56 -10.90
N LYS A 390 -3.13 -6.37 -12.05
CA LYS A 390 -4.46 -5.77 -12.12
C LYS A 390 -5.52 -6.62 -11.41
N ARG A 391 -5.44 -7.95 -11.54
CA ARG A 391 -6.29 -8.89 -10.81
C ARG A 391 -6.24 -8.66 -9.30
N VAL A 392 -5.05 -8.37 -8.75
CA VAL A 392 -4.89 -8.06 -7.32
C VAL A 392 -5.59 -6.75 -6.95
N SER A 393 -5.47 -5.70 -7.77
CA SER A 393 -6.21 -4.44 -7.56
C SER A 393 -7.72 -4.66 -7.52
N GLN A 394 -8.24 -5.44 -8.46
CA GLN A 394 -9.67 -5.75 -8.52
C GLN A 394 -10.16 -6.51 -7.28
N ILE A 395 -9.36 -7.43 -6.75
CA ILE A 395 -9.70 -8.12 -5.49
C ILE A 395 -9.83 -7.12 -4.34
N ILE A 396 -8.88 -6.17 -4.19
CA ILE A 396 -8.94 -5.15 -3.15
C ILE A 396 -10.20 -4.28 -3.30
N GLU A 397 -10.48 -3.80 -4.52
CA GLU A 397 -11.68 -3.00 -4.79
C GLU A 397 -12.98 -3.76 -4.48
N GLU A 398 -13.05 -5.05 -4.80
CA GLU A 398 -14.23 -5.88 -4.51
C GLU A 398 -14.39 -6.18 -3.01
N LEU A 399 -13.29 -6.33 -2.26
CA LEU A 399 -13.32 -6.46 -0.81
C LEU A 399 -13.82 -5.18 -0.15
N GLU A 400 -13.30 -4.02 -0.55
CA GLU A 400 -13.71 -2.71 -0.04
C GLU A 400 -15.20 -2.43 -0.33
N LYS A 401 -15.69 -2.75 -1.54
CA LYS A 401 -17.12 -2.63 -1.90
C LYS A 401 -18.04 -3.50 -1.03
N ARG A 402 -17.51 -4.58 -0.45
CA ARG A 402 -18.24 -5.52 0.41
C ARG A 402 -18.07 -5.22 1.91
N ASP A 403 -17.46 -4.09 2.24
CA ASP A 403 -17.08 -3.72 3.59
C ASP A 403 -16.08 -4.69 4.28
N LEU A 404 -15.34 -5.49 3.50
CA LEU A 404 -14.31 -6.43 3.98
C LEU A 404 -12.93 -5.75 4.07
N PHE A 405 -12.88 -4.66 4.84
CA PHE A 405 -11.68 -3.81 4.95
C PHE A 405 -10.53 -4.51 5.68
N TYR A 406 -10.83 -5.40 6.64
CA TYR A 406 -9.78 -6.16 7.32
C TYR A 406 -9.00 -7.04 6.36
N GLU A 407 -9.73 -7.75 5.49
CA GLU A 407 -9.18 -8.62 4.48
C GLU A 407 -8.38 -7.82 3.45
N ALA A 408 -8.92 -6.69 2.97
CA ALA A 408 -8.23 -5.80 2.04
C ALA A 408 -6.90 -5.27 2.63
N ASN A 409 -6.94 -4.72 3.85
CA ASN A 409 -5.77 -4.20 4.55
C ASN A 409 -4.74 -5.29 4.86
N THR A 410 -5.20 -6.50 5.21
CA THR A 410 -4.31 -7.65 5.44
C THR A 410 -3.57 -8.02 4.17
N ILE A 411 -4.26 -8.07 3.01
CA ILE A 411 -3.62 -8.37 1.71
C ILE A 411 -2.59 -7.29 1.35
N LEU A 412 -2.94 -6.01 1.46
CA LEU A 412 -2.01 -4.90 1.19
C LEU A 412 -0.78 -4.94 2.11
N SER A 413 -0.98 -5.19 3.40
CA SER A 413 0.12 -5.34 4.37
C SER A 413 1.01 -6.54 4.04
N VAL A 414 0.44 -7.68 3.65
CA VAL A 414 1.20 -8.87 3.25
C VAL A 414 2.03 -8.58 1.99
N ILE A 415 1.47 -7.86 1.00
CA ILE A 415 2.20 -7.45 -0.20
C ILE A 415 3.43 -6.62 0.18
N ASP A 416 3.26 -5.62 1.06
CA ASP A 416 4.35 -4.76 1.51
C ASP A 416 5.42 -5.54 2.28
N ILE A 417 5.02 -6.35 3.27
CA ILE A 417 5.94 -7.15 4.10
C ILE A 417 6.75 -8.14 3.24
N MET A 418 6.09 -8.85 2.33
CA MET A 418 6.76 -9.82 1.45
C MET A 418 7.69 -9.13 0.45
N SER A 419 7.27 -8.00 -0.11
CA SER A 419 8.10 -7.15 -1.00
C SER A 419 9.37 -6.66 -0.28
N GLN A 420 9.25 -6.16 0.95
CA GLN A 420 10.38 -5.68 1.74
C GLN A 420 11.32 -6.81 2.19
N ALA A 421 10.77 -7.99 2.51
CA ALA A 421 11.55 -9.14 2.99
C ALA A 421 12.69 -9.51 2.03
N GLN A 422 12.46 -9.44 0.72
CA GLN A 422 13.46 -9.79 -0.32
C GLN A 422 14.82 -9.08 -0.12
N TRP A 423 14.80 -7.89 0.49
CA TRP A 423 15.95 -7.01 0.65
C TRP A 423 16.59 -7.06 2.04
N GLN A 424 16.06 -7.86 2.96
CA GLN A 424 16.54 -7.95 4.34
C GLN A 424 17.52 -9.11 4.53
N ASN A 425 18.15 -9.17 5.71
CA ASN A 425 18.96 -10.32 6.07
C ASN A 425 18.09 -11.59 6.27
N GLU A 426 18.72 -12.76 6.26
CA GLU A 426 18.00 -14.04 6.28
C GLU A 426 17.15 -14.27 7.54
N GLU A 427 17.58 -13.77 8.71
CA GLU A 427 16.77 -13.85 9.94
C GLU A 427 15.49 -13.01 9.81
N ASN A 428 15.62 -11.77 9.34
CA ASN A 428 14.48 -10.88 9.12
C ASN A 428 13.57 -11.34 7.98
N LYS A 429 14.12 -11.95 6.91
CA LYS A 429 13.33 -12.62 5.87
C LYS A 429 12.42 -13.68 6.47
N LEU A 430 12.98 -14.57 7.29
CA LEU A 430 12.22 -15.63 7.94
C LEU A 430 11.11 -15.04 8.82
N LEU A 431 11.42 -14.00 9.60
CA LEU A 431 10.42 -13.31 10.42
C LEU A 431 9.30 -12.69 9.57
N ASN A 432 9.63 -11.94 8.53
CA ASN A 432 8.64 -11.26 7.70
C ASN A 432 7.74 -12.23 6.93
N TYR A 433 8.30 -13.28 6.34
CA TYR A 433 7.49 -14.31 5.68
C TYR A 433 6.59 -15.05 6.66
N TRP A 434 7.07 -15.30 7.89
CA TRP A 434 6.23 -15.89 8.93
C TRP A 434 5.12 -14.94 9.38
N ILE A 435 5.41 -13.65 9.55
CA ILE A 435 4.40 -12.62 9.86
C ILE A 435 3.34 -12.55 8.75
N ALA A 436 3.75 -12.64 7.48
CA ALA A 436 2.82 -12.72 6.36
C ALA A 436 1.90 -13.94 6.46
N VAL A 437 2.46 -15.13 6.77
CA VAL A 437 1.68 -16.36 6.99
C VAL A 437 0.69 -16.21 8.16
N GLU A 438 1.12 -15.66 9.30
CA GLU A 438 0.25 -15.42 10.46
C GLU A 438 -0.87 -14.42 10.16
N SER A 439 -0.59 -13.41 9.34
CA SER A 439 -1.56 -12.40 8.92
C SER A 439 -2.61 -13.01 7.97
N LEU A 440 -2.19 -13.82 7.01
CA LEU A 440 -3.10 -14.56 6.14
C LEU A 440 -3.94 -15.59 6.90
N ALA A 441 -3.37 -16.21 7.94
CA ALA A 441 -4.10 -17.12 8.81
C ALA A 441 -5.24 -16.40 9.57
N ASN A 442 -5.04 -15.15 10.00
CA ASN A 442 -6.05 -14.40 10.73
C ASN A 442 -7.37 -14.22 9.96
N ILE A 443 -7.28 -13.93 8.67
CA ILE A 443 -8.46 -13.72 7.81
C ILE A 443 -9.08 -15.05 7.33
N SER A 444 -8.42 -16.18 7.60
CA SER A 444 -8.76 -17.48 7.01
C SER A 444 -9.19 -18.55 8.01
N LYS A 445 -8.67 -18.50 9.24
CA LYS A 445 -8.90 -19.49 10.30
C LYS A 445 -10.30 -19.38 10.88
N LYS A 446 -10.75 -20.44 11.56
CA LYS A 446 -11.94 -20.36 12.42
C LYS A 446 -11.65 -19.57 13.70
N ASP A 447 -12.67 -18.99 14.32
CA ASP A 447 -12.51 -18.15 15.51
C ASP A 447 -11.79 -18.88 16.65
N GLU A 448 -12.16 -20.12 16.94
CA GLU A 448 -11.59 -20.94 18.03
C GLU A 448 -10.25 -21.62 17.68
N GLU A 449 -9.85 -21.60 16.41
CA GLU A 449 -8.64 -22.28 15.93
C GLU A 449 -7.40 -21.40 16.15
N SER A 450 -6.28 -22.01 16.57
CA SER A 450 -5.02 -21.27 16.70
C SER A 450 -4.41 -20.99 15.33
N LYS A 451 -3.71 -19.86 15.18
CA LYS A 451 -3.04 -19.51 13.90
C LYS A 451 -2.06 -20.62 13.49
N PHE A 452 -1.30 -21.14 14.45
CA PHE A 452 -0.30 -22.16 14.19
C PHE A 452 -0.91 -23.47 13.70
N ASP A 453 -2.00 -23.93 14.32
CA ASP A 453 -2.67 -25.17 13.91
C ASP A 453 -3.29 -25.03 12.51
N PHE A 454 -3.96 -23.90 12.25
CA PHE A 454 -4.48 -23.57 10.92
C PHE A 454 -3.36 -23.61 9.86
N VAL A 455 -2.26 -22.87 10.11
CA VAL A 455 -1.11 -22.77 9.19
C VAL A 455 -0.53 -24.16 8.91
N LYS A 456 -0.31 -24.95 9.95
CA LYS A 456 0.25 -26.31 9.84
C LYS A 456 -0.64 -27.22 9.03
N GLU A 457 -1.96 -27.21 9.27
CA GLU A 457 -2.88 -28.08 8.55
C GLU A 457 -3.05 -27.63 7.09
N ILE A 458 -3.35 -26.35 6.85
CA ILE A 458 -3.64 -25.81 5.52
C ILE A 458 -2.43 -25.86 4.60
N ILE A 459 -1.25 -25.41 5.03
CA ILE A 459 -0.05 -25.48 4.18
C ILE A 459 0.26 -26.94 3.86
N SER A 460 0.20 -27.84 4.84
CA SER A 460 0.45 -29.25 4.58
C SER A 460 -0.56 -29.86 3.61
N ASN A 461 -1.82 -29.39 3.63
CA ASN A 461 -2.86 -29.82 2.71
C ASN A 461 -2.70 -29.23 1.30
N ILE A 462 -2.32 -27.95 1.17
CA ILE A 462 -1.99 -27.33 -0.13
C ILE A 462 -0.88 -28.12 -0.81
N TYR A 463 0.21 -28.40 -0.09
CA TYR A 463 1.33 -29.17 -0.65
C TYR A 463 0.97 -30.63 -0.89
N PHE A 464 0.11 -31.24 -0.08
CA PHE A 464 -0.43 -32.58 -0.35
C PHE A 464 -1.21 -32.60 -1.67
N LEU A 465 -2.09 -31.63 -1.91
CA LEU A 465 -2.85 -31.54 -3.15
C LEU A 465 -1.95 -31.21 -4.35
N TRP A 466 -0.95 -30.35 -4.20
CA TRP A 466 -0.03 -30.01 -5.29
C TRP A 466 0.93 -31.14 -5.67
N GLU A 467 1.31 -31.98 -4.73
CA GLU A 467 2.21 -33.11 -4.98
C GLU A 467 1.59 -34.11 -5.98
N GLN A 468 0.27 -34.07 -6.22
CA GLN A 468 -0.38 -34.83 -7.30
C GLN A 468 0.07 -34.44 -8.71
N TYR A 469 0.57 -33.22 -8.91
CA TYR A 469 1.01 -32.71 -10.22
C TYR A 469 2.54 -32.63 -10.36
N ARG A 470 3.24 -32.60 -9.23
CA ARG A 470 4.68 -32.31 -9.17
C ARG A 470 5.55 -33.30 -9.96
N PRO A 471 5.35 -34.65 -9.90
CA PRO A 471 6.16 -35.58 -10.68
C PRO A 471 6.13 -35.29 -12.18
N LEU A 472 4.95 -34.91 -12.71
CA LEU A 472 4.80 -34.59 -14.13
C LEU A 472 5.49 -33.26 -14.49
N GLN A 473 5.38 -32.25 -13.63
CA GLN A 473 6.06 -30.97 -13.81
C GLN A 473 7.59 -31.11 -13.77
N ASP A 474 8.11 -31.88 -12.82
CA ASP A 474 9.54 -32.12 -12.67
C ASP A 474 10.07 -32.90 -13.90
N LEU A 475 9.35 -33.93 -14.37
CA LEU A 475 9.72 -34.66 -15.58
C LEU A 475 9.64 -33.78 -16.84
N PHE A 476 8.63 -32.90 -16.96
CA PHE A 476 8.51 -31.95 -18.06
C PHE A 476 9.68 -30.97 -18.09
N ARG A 477 10.03 -30.40 -16.93
CA ARG A 477 11.18 -29.49 -16.81
C ARG A 477 12.49 -30.19 -17.14
N LEU A 478 12.68 -31.42 -16.67
CA LEU A 478 13.87 -32.22 -16.97
C LEU A 478 13.98 -32.50 -18.48
N THR A 479 12.85 -32.83 -19.12
CA THR A 479 12.76 -32.99 -20.58
C THR A 479 13.09 -31.69 -21.31
N GLU A 480 12.59 -30.55 -20.83
CA GLU A 480 12.90 -29.22 -21.37
C GLU A 480 14.40 -28.92 -21.29
N ILE A 481 15.03 -29.19 -20.14
CA ILE A 481 16.47 -28.99 -19.93
C ILE A 481 17.28 -29.83 -20.91
N TYR A 482 16.98 -31.12 -21.06
CA TYR A 482 17.69 -32.00 -22.00
C TYR A 482 17.44 -31.66 -23.46
N SER A 483 16.34 -30.98 -23.78
CA SER A 483 16.06 -30.48 -25.13
C SER A 483 16.82 -29.20 -25.51
N ARG A 484 17.56 -28.58 -24.58
CA ARG A 484 18.35 -27.37 -24.85
C ARG A 484 19.72 -27.74 -25.44
N GLY A 485 20.03 -27.21 -26.62
CA GLY A 485 21.29 -27.46 -27.32
C GLY A 485 22.56 -26.86 -26.69
N PHE A 486 22.47 -26.26 -25.49
CA PHE A 486 23.61 -25.67 -24.77
C PHE A 486 24.32 -26.67 -23.84
N TYR A 487 23.68 -27.77 -23.46
CA TYR A 487 24.37 -28.86 -22.78
C TYR A 487 25.20 -29.62 -23.81
N GLU A 488 26.42 -30.06 -23.45
CA GLU A 488 27.15 -31.05 -24.25
C GLU A 488 26.16 -32.13 -24.65
N LYS A 489 26.05 -32.38 -25.96
CA LYS A 489 25.03 -33.25 -26.53
C LYS A 489 25.15 -34.60 -25.83
N ASP A 490 24.24 -34.87 -24.89
CA ASP A 490 24.26 -36.12 -24.15
C ASP A 490 23.76 -37.19 -25.12
N ASP A 491 24.69 -37.91 -25.75
CA ASP A 491 24.39 -38.90 -26.78
C ASP A 491 23.48 -40.03 -26.27
N THR A 492 23.32 -40.15 -24.95
CA THR A 492 22.39 -41.09 -24.32
C THR A 492 20.94 -40.59 -24.29
N ILE A 493 20.67 -39.34 -24.68
CA ILE A 493 19.33 -38.75 -24.74
C ILE A 493 19.09 -38.14 -26.13
N ASN A 494 18.14 -38.69 -26.87
CA ASN A 494 17.80 -38.26 -28.23
C ASN A 494 16.29 -38.12 -28.41
N ILE A 495 15.74 -36.98 -27.98
CA ILE A 495 14.30 -36.67 -28.05
C ILE A 495 13.99 -35.99 -29.40
N PRO A 496 13.11 -36.57 -30.25
CA PRO A 496 12.76 -35.99 -31.53
C PRO A 496 12.07 -34.63 -31.41
N ASN A 497 12.33 -33.72 -32.35
CA ASN A 497 11.68 -32.40 -32.39
C ASN A 497 10.15 -32.50 -32.48
N ASP A 498 9.64 -33.49 -33.21
CA ASP A 498 8.19 -33.72 -33.35
C ASP A 498 7.54 -34.01 -31.98
N PHE A 499 8.21 -34.77 -31.12
CA PHE A 499 7.76 -35.02 -29.75
C PHE A 499 7.75 -33.71 -28.96
N LEU A 500 8.85 -32.95 -28.98
CA LEU A 500 9.01 -31.69 -28.24
C LEU A 500 7.97 -30.65 -28.64
N GLU A 501 7.63 -30.56 -29.93
CA GLU A 501 6.60 -29.67 -30.45
C GLU A 501 5.20 -30.10 -29.98
N SER A 502 4.89 -31.40 -30.09
CA SER A 502 3.56 -31.94 -29.76
C SER A 502 3.18 -31.76 -28.28
N VAL A 503 4.17 -31.85 -27.39
CA VAL A 503 3.98 -31.68 -25.94
C VAL A 503 4.23 -30.25 -25.45
N GLY A 504 4.56 -29.33 -26.36
CA GLY A 504 4.63 -27.90 -26.08
C GLY A 504 5.94 -27.41 -25.42
N ILE A 505 7.03 -28.17 -25.49
CA ILE A 505 8.33 -27.79 -24.89
C ILE A 505 8.82 -26.45 -25.46
N TYR A 506 8.74 -26.25 -26.78
CA TYR A 506 9.18 -25.00 -27.39
C TYR A 506 8.32 -23.80 -27.00
N LYS A 507 7.00 -24.03 -26.81
CA LYS A 507 6.09 -22.98 -26.34
C LYS A 507 6.47 -22.54 -24.93
N ALA A 508 6.78 -23.49 -24.05
CA ALA A 508 7.18 -23.24 -22.65
C ALA A 508 8.44 -22.37 -22.48
N ARG A 509 9.26 -22.22 -23.54
CA ARG A 509 10.47 -21.38 -23.49
C ARG A 509 10.19 -19.88 -23.56
N SER A 510 8.98 -19.49 -23.95
CA SER A 510 8.57 -18.09 -23.91
C SER A 510 8.19 -17.70 -22.48
N GLU A 511 8.73 -16.57 -21.99
CA GLU A 511 8.59 -16.08 -20.61
C GLU A 511 7.12 -15.99 -20.14
N ASP A 512 6.21 -15.63 -21.06
CA ASP A 512 4.79 -15.44 -20.75
C ASP A 512 3.90 -16.62 -21.16
N SER A 513 4.47 -17.72 -21.67
CA SER A 513 3.68 -18.87 -22.13
C SER A 513 3.04 -19.66 -20.99
N VAL A 514 1.90 -20.30 -21.29
CA VAL A 514 1.26 -21.30 -20.43
C VAL A 514 1.07 -22.56 -21.27
N VAL A 515 1.54 -23.70 -20.76
CA VAL A 515 1.47 -24.99 -21.46
C VAL A 515 0.68 -25.98 -20.63
N SER A 516 -0.35 -26.58 -21.24
CA SER A 516 -1.05 -27.72 -20.66
C SER A 516 -0.16 -28.95 -20.69
N LEU A 517 -0.03 -29.63 -19.54
CA LEU A 517 0.75 -30.86 -19.43
C LEU A 517 -0.04 -32.11 -19.84
N VAL A 518 -1.29 -31.98 -20.30
CA VAL A 518 -2.12 -33.14 -20.71
C VAL A 518 -1.49 -33.90 -21.87
N ASN A 519 -1.04 -33.19 -22.91
CA ASN A 519 -0.36 -33.83 -24.05
C ASN A 519 0.95 -34.51 -23.63
N PHE A 520 1.65 -33.93 -22.66
CA PHE A 520 2.88 -34.51 -22.12
C PHE A 520 2.59 -35.78 -21.31
N TYR A 521 1.58 -35.74 -20.42
CA TYR A 521 1.10 -36.89 -19.65
C TYR A 521 0.71 -38.06 -20.56
N ASN A 522 -0.05 -37.79 -21.62
CA ASN A 522 -0.50 -38.84 -22.56
C ASN A 522 0.64 -39.48 -23.35
N GLN A 523 1.77 -38.80 -23.50
CA GLN A 523 2.91 -39.25 -24.30
C GLN A 523 4.16 -39.59 -23.46
N MET A 524 4.11 -39.47 -22.12
CA MET A 524 5.30 -39.63 -21.27
C MET A 524 5.95 -41.02 -21.34
N GLU A 525 5.17 -42.06 -21.66
CA GLU A 525 5.70 -43.42 -21.89
C GLU A 525 6.62 -43.50 -23.11
N GLU A 526 6.39 -42.64 -24.11
CA GLU A 526 7.21 -42.59 -25.32
C GLU A 526 8.64 -42.11 -25.02
N LEU A 527 8.84 -41.29 -23.97
CA LEU A 527 10.15 -40.79 -23.55
C LEU A 527 11.15 -41.91 -23.28
N LYS A 528 10.70 -43.09 -22.83
CA LYS A 528 11.57 -44.25 -22.59
C LYS A 528 12.33 -44.70 -23.84
N LYS A 529 11.79 -44.43 -25.02
CA LYS A 529 12.43 -44.77 -26.31
C LYS A 529 13.55 -43.80 -26.69
N TYR A 530 13.61 -42.65 -26.03
CA TYR A 530 14.48 -41.53 -26.38
C TYR A 530 15.65 -41.36 -25.42
N THR A 531 15.85 -42.28 -24.49
CA THR A 531 16.98 -42.22 -23.56
C THR A 531 17.50 -43.62 -23.21
N SER A 532 18.82 -43.74 -23.09
CA SER A 532 19.50 -44.85 -22.44
C SER A 532 20.16 -44.43 -21.12
N LYS A 533 19.95 -43.17 -20.68
CA LYS A 533 20.47 -42.65 -19.44
C LYS A 533 19.64 -43.16 -18.27
N GLU A 534 20.24 -43.99 -17.42
CA GLU A 534 19.58 -44.61 -16.25
C GLU A 534 18.89 -43.56 -15.37
N SER A 535 19.57 -42.46 -15.01
CA SER A 535 18.97 -41.44 -14.15
C SER A 535 17.75 -40.73 -14.75
N PHE A 536 17.66 -40.64 -16.09
CA PHE A 536 16.46 -40.07 -16.73
C PHE A 536 15.36 -41.13 -16.88
N LEU A 537 15.73 -42.38 -17.14
CA LEU A 537 14.80 -43.50 -17.13
C LEU A 537 14.14 -43.68 -15.77
N ASP A 538 14.90 -43.60 -14.68
CA ASP A 538 14.39 -43.67 -13.31
C ASP A 538 13.31 -42.61 -13.07
N GLU A 539 13.56 -41.35 -13.46
CA GLU A 539 12.59 -40.25 -13.32
C GLU A 539 11.31 -40.47 -14.16
N ILE A 540 11.45 -41.03 -15.37
CA ILE A 540 10.31 -41.38 -16.23
C ILE A 540 9.50 -42.50 -15.57
N GLU A 541 10.15 -43.57 -15.13
CA GLU A 541 9.51 -44.75 -14.51
C GLU A 541 8.85 -44.39 -13.20
N ASP A 542 9.50 -43.60 -12.34
CA ASP A 542 8.95 -43.10 -11.09
C ASP A 542 7.70 -42.25 -11.31
N THR A 543 7.73 -41.36 -12.31
CA THR A 543 6.58 -40.53 -12.67
C THR A 543 5.42 -41.41 -13.14
N ILE A 544 5.68 -42.38 -14.01
CA ILE A 544 4.67 -43.32 -14.49
C ILE A 544 4.09 -44.16 -13.34
N ASN A 545 4.95 -44.69 -12.47
CA ASN A 545 4.56 -45.49 -11.32
C ASN A 545 3.67 -44.69 -10.37
N PHE A 546 3.99 -43.42 -10.13
CA PHE A 546 3.16 -42.51 -9.33
C PHE A 546 1.73 -42.40 -9.85
N TYR A 547 1.51 -42.30 -11.16
CA TYR A 547 0.16 -42.17 -11.72
C TYR A 547 -0.56 -43.52 -11.93
N LYS A 548 0.16 -44.65 -11.92
CA LYS A 548 -0.40 -46.00 -12.14
C LYS A 548 -0.65 -46.78 -10.85
N ASP A 549 0.15 -46.57 -9.81
CA ASP A 549 0.02 -47.27 -8.53
C ASP A 549 -0.48 -46.33 -7.42
N ASN A 550 -1.76 -46.50 -7.08
CA ASN A 550 -2.40 -45.76 -5.99
C ASN A 550 -1.65 -45.86 -4.65
N LYS A 551 -0.99 -47.00 -4.35
CA LYS A 551 -0.27 -47.17 -3.08
C LYS A 551 1.00 -46.34 -3.05
N GLU A 552 1.74 -46.33 -4.16
CA GLU A 552 2.95 -45.52 -4.29
C GLU A 552 2.59 -44.03 -4.29
N ALA A 553 1.55 -43.63 -5.03
CA ALA A 553 1.02 -42.27 -5.00
C ALA A 553 0.68 -41.84 -3.57
N LEU A 554 -0.14 -42.62 -2.87
CA LEU A 554 -0.58 -42.33 -1.52
C LEU A 554 0.59 -42.22 -0.53
N LYS A 555 1.59 -43.10 -0.66
CA LYS A 555 2.80 -43.06 0.16
C LYS A 555 3.54 -41.74 -0.03
N ARG A 556 3.86 -41.35 -1.27
CA ARG A 556 4.56 -40.09 -1.58
C ARG A 556 3.77 -38.87 -1.09
N LEU A 557 2.46 -38.84 -1.31
CA LEU A 557 1.58 -37.76 -0.85
C LEU A 557 1.61 -37.62 0.69
N ARG A 558 1.51 -38.73 1.44
CA ARG A 558 1.56 -38.73 2.92
C ARG A 558 2.92 -38.34 3.47
N GLU A 559 4.00 -38.81 2.84
CA GLU A 559 5.36 -38.42 3.17
C GLU A 559 5.55 -36.91 3.00
N LYS A 560 5.06 -36.35 1.88
CA LYS A 560 5.10 -34.92 1.63
C LYS A 560 4.35 -34.11 2.69
N ARG A 561 3.11 -34.50 3.01
CA ARG A 561 2.32 -33.84 4.07
C ARG A 561 3.07 -33.85 5.41
N SER A 562 3.65 -35.00 5.77
CA SER A 562 4.40 -35.16 7.02
C SER A 562 5.67 -34.31 7.06
N GLN A 563 6.42 -34.27 5.95
CA GLN A 563 7.59 -33.41 5.78
C GLN A 563 7.23 -31.94 5.98
N VAL A 564 6.18 -31.46 5.31
CA VAL A 564 5.74 -30.06 5.39
C VAL A 564 5.32 -29.71 6.82
N LYS A 565 4.55 -30.57 7.50
CA LYS A 565 4.18 -30.37 8.91
C LYS A 565 5.40 -30.20 9.81
N LEU A 566 6.41 -31.05 9.65
CA LEU A 566 7.66 -30.97 10.42
C LEU A 566 8.45 -29.71 10.08
N THR A 567 8.49 -29.29 8.82
CA THR A 567 9.14 -28.04 8.41
C THR A 567 8.45 -26.82 9.01
N VAL A 568 7.12 -26.78 9.04
CA VAL A 568 6.35 -25.70 9.71
C VAL A 568 6.67 -25.65 11.20
N ASP A 569 6.68 -26.80 11.88
CA ASP A 569 7.07 -26.89 13.30
C ASP A 569 8.46 -26.30 13.54
N TYR A 570 9.41 -26.61 12.64
CA TYR A 570 10.79 -26.14 12.76
C TYR A 570 10.94 -24.65 12.46
N ILE A 571 10.25 -24.14 11.43
CA ILE A 571 10.22 -22.69 11.13
C ILE A 571 9.68 -21.92 12.35
N TYR A 572 8.58 -22.36 12.93
CA TYR A 572 7.98 -21.71 14.10
C TYR A 572 8.93 -21.73 15.31
N LYS A 573 9.60 -22.86 15.56
CA LYS A 573 10.65 -22.96 16.58
C LYS A 573 11.77 -21.94 16.32
N CYS A 574 12.30 -21.89 15.09
CA CYS A 574 13.38 -20.97 14.72
C CYS A 574 12.95 -19.51 14.85
N ARG A 575 11.74 -19.15 14.41
CA ARG A 575 11.15 -17.82 14.58
C ARG A 575 11.14 -17.40 16.05
N ASN A 576 10.69 -18.28 16.95
CA ASN A 576 10.68 -18.00 18.39
C ASN A 576 12.10 -17.84 18.96
N GLN A 577 13.07 -18.61 18.47
CA GLN A 577 14.46 -18.44 18.86
C GLN A 577 15.02 -17.09 18.40
N ILE A 578 14.77 -16.66 17.16
CA ILE A 578 15.22 -15.35 16.65
C ILE A 578 14.61 -14.23 17.50
N VAL A 579 13.29 -14.24 17.72
CA VAL A 579 12.57 -13.20 18.50
C VAL A 579 13.10 -13.09 19.93
N HIS A 580 13.51 -14.20 20.54
CA HIS A 580 14.02 -14.24 21.92
C HIS A 580 15.55 -14.22 22.01
N ASN A 581 16.27 -13.87 20.93
CA ASN A 581 17.75 -13.88 20.85
C ASN A 581 18.37 -15.22 21.30
N GLY A 582 17.68 -16.33 21.04
CA GLY A 582 18.15 -17.68 21.26
C GLY A 582 19.12 -18.15 20.16
N TYR A 583 19.76 -19.30 20.36
CA TYR A 583 20.66 -19.89 19.36
C TYR A 583 19.89 -20.36 18.12
N VAL A 584 20.38 -19.94 16.94
CA VAL A 584 19.91 -20.36 15.62
C VAL A 584 21.11 -20.73 14.77
N ASP A 585 21.05 -21.89 14.10
CA ASP A 585 22.12 -22.29 13.17
C ASP A 585 22.06 -21.44 11.91
N LYS A 586 23.02 -20.52 11.77
CA LYS A 586 23.12 -19.57 10.66
C LYS A 586 23.26 -20.25 9.30
N ASN A 587 23.75 -21.47 9.23
CA ASN A 587 23.86 -22.20 7.96
C ASN A 587 22.51 -22.79 7.51
N LEU A 588 21.58 -23.00 8.45
CA LEU A 588 20.27 -23.56 8.18
C LEU A 588 19.24 -22.47 7.82
N VAL A 589 19.38 -21.26 8.38
CA VAL A 589 18.43 -20.14 8.16
C VAL A 589 18.12 -19.90 6.69
N PRO A 590 19.10 -19.82 5.75
CA PRO A 590 18.80 -19.55 4.34
C PRO A 590 17.87 -20.59 3.70
N TYR A 591 17.96 -21.87 4.11
CA TYR A 591 17.08 -22.92 3.61
C TYR A 591 15.66 -22.79 4.17
N LEU A 592 15.54 -22.43 5.46
CA LEU A 592 14.25 -22.21 6.11
C LEU A 592 13.53 -20.97 5.56
N VAL A 593 14.30 -19.94 5.16
CA VAL A 593 13.77 -18.76 4.46
C VAL A 593 13.08 -19.17 3.17
N ASN A 594 13.73 -19.99 2.34
CA ASN A 594 13.13 -20.47 1.08
C ASN A 594 11.81 -21.21 1.32
N PHE A 595 11.72 -22.04 2.36
CA PHE A 595 10.45 -22.70 2.71
C PHE A 595 9.41 -21.70 3.21
N SER A 596 9.80 -20.74 4.06
CA SER A 596 8.89 -19.73 4.60
C SER A 596 8.32 -18.85 3.49
N GLU A 597 9.16 -18.43 2.54
CA GLU A 597 8.77 -17.67 1.34
C GLU A 597 7.79 -18.47 0.48
N ALA A 598 8.11 -19.75 0.20
CA ALA A 598 7.26 -20.61 -0.60
C ALA A 598 5.90 -20.83 0.07
N TYR A 599 5.87 -21.04 1.39
CA TYR A 599 4.65 -21.21 2.17
C TYR A 599 3.80 -19.93 2.21
N ALA A 600 4.41 -18.77 2.43
CA ALA A 600 3.74 -17.47 2.37
C ALA A 600 3.12 -17.25 0.99
N SER A 601 3.91 -17.42 -0.07
CA SER A 601 3.47 -17.24 -1.45
C SER A 601 2.37 -18.21 -1.85
N SER A 602 2.43 -19.46 -1.37
CA SER A 602 1.41 -20.47 -1.66
C SER A 602 0.06 -20.12 -1.04
N LEU A 603 0.08 -19.76 0.25
CA LEU A 603 -1.14 -19.36 0.97
C LEU A 603 -1.72 -18.05 0.40
N PHE A 604 -0.85 -17.07 0.12
CA PHE A 604 -1.23 -15.79 -0.49
C PHE A 604 -1.92 -15.99 -1.84
N ASN A 605 -1.27 -16.70 -2.77
CA ASN A 605 -1.85 -16.97 -4.08
C ASN A 605 -3.12 -17.83 -3.99
N ARG A 606 -3.23 -18.75 -3.03
CA ARG A 606 -4.46 -19.50 -2.79
C ARG A 606 -5.60 -18.56 -2.41
N ILE A 607 -5.38 -17.65 -1.46
CA ILE A 607 -6.37 -16.65 -1.03
C ILE A 607 -6.78 -15.72 -2.18
N LEU A 608 -5.83 -15.20 -2.96
CA LEU A 608 -6.14 -14.37 -4.12
C LEU A 608 -6.98 -15.10 -5.16
N ASN A 609 -6.67 -16.38 -5.42
CA ASN A 609 -7.47 -17.21 -6.32
C ASN A 609 -8.91 -17.38 -5.82
N VAL A 610 -9.09 -17.65 -4.52
CA VAL A 610 -10.42 -17.81 -3.90
C VAL A 610 -11.28 -16.56 -4.06
N TYR A 611 -10.72 -15.38 -3.80
CA TYR A 611 -11.44 -14.12 -3.99
C TYR A 611 -11.75 -13.83 -5.46
N SER A 612 -10.81 -14.15 -6.36
CA SER A 612 -11.04 -13.99 -7.80
C SER A 612 -12.16 -14.88 -8.32
N ASP A 613 -12.33 -16.07 -7.74
CA ASP A 613 -13.41 -17.00 -8.06
C ASP A 613 -14.76 -16.55 -7.47
N GLY A 614 -14.81 -15.37 -6.82
CA GLY A 614 -16.00 -14.79 -6.23
C GLY A 614 -16.39 -15.39 -4.88
N ASN A 615 -15.52 -16.18 -4.25
CA ASN A 615 -15.76 -16.72 -2.92
C ASN A 615 -15.12 -15.84 -1.86
N PHE A 616 -15.95 -15.17 -1.06
CA PHE A 616 -15.50 -14.24 -0.01
C PHE A 616 -15.54 -14.86 1.39
N ASN A 617 -15.77 -16.17 1.51
CA ASN A 617 -15.72 -16.88 2.78
C ASN A 617 -14.53 -17.86 2.79
N LEU A 618 -13.37 -17.34 3.20
CA LEU A 618 -12.13 -18.11 3.26
C LEU A 618 -12.23 -19.32 4.20
N GLN A 619 -12.92 -19.19 5.33
CA GLN A 619 -13.10 -20.29 6.28
C GLN A 619 -13.80 -21.49 5.64
N ASN A 620 -14.94 -21.27 4.99
CA ASN A 620 -15.68 -22.33 4.30
C ASN A 620 -14.86 -22.92 3.15
N TYR A 621 -14.12 -22.08 2.44
CA TYR A 621 -13.23 -22.54 1.37
C TYR A 621 -12.16 -23.50 1.91
N PHE A 622 -11.43 -23.13 2.96
CA PHE A 622 -10.37 -23.96 3.52
C PHE A 622 -10.89 -25.25 4.17
N ILE A 623 -12.10 -25.23 4.76
CA ILE A 623 -12.79 -26.45 5.20
C ILE A 623 -13.02 -27.40 4.01
N LYS A 624 -13.51 -26.87 2.88
CA LYS A 624 -13.71 -27.67 1.66
C LYS A 624 -12.38 -28.19 1.12
N GLU A 625 -11.34 -27.38 1.11
CA GLU A 625 -10.02 -27.80 0.61
C GLU A 625 -9.40 -28.92 1.46
N ILE A 626 -9.56 -28.87 2.79
CA ILE A 626 -9.19 -29.97 3.69
C ILE A 626 -10.00 -31.23 3.34
N TYR A 627 -11.31 -31.09 3.11
CA TYR A 627 -12.15 -32.19 2.68
C TYR A 627 -11.67 -32.80 1.35
N ASP A 628 -11.27 -31.98 0.38
CA ASP A 628 -10.76 -32.45 -0.92
C ASP A 628 -9.48 -33.28 -0.75
N GLY A 629 -8.59 -32.86 0.16
CA GLY A 629 -7.40 -33.63 0.54
C GLY A 629 -7.72 -34.98 1.17
N HIS A 630 -8.67 -35.02 2.11
CA HIS A 630 -9.15 -36.27 2.71
C HIS A 630 -9.86 -37.18 1.71
N LEU A 631 -10.62 -36.60 0.78
CA LEU A 631 -11.32 -37.34 -0.26
C LEU A 631 -10.33 -38.01 -1.22
N LEU A 632 -9.30 -37.29 -1.67
CA LEU A 632 -8.23 -37.84 -2.50
C LEU A 632 -7.52 -39.00 -1.79
N GLU A 633 -7.15 -38.79 -0.53
CA GLU A 633 -6.52 -39.82 0.29
C GLU A 633 -7.39 -41.09 0.41
N ARG A 634 -8.70 -40.93 0.62
CA ARG A 634 -9.65 -42.06 0.66
C ARG A 634 -9.78 -42.75 -0.68
N LYS A 635 -9.87 -42.00 -1.79
CA LYS A 635 -9.95 -42.56 -3.15
C LYS A 635 -8.74 -43.42 -3.48
N LEU A 636 -7.54 -42.97 -3.13
CA LEU A 636 -6.30 -43.72 -3.34
C LEU A 636 -6.15 -44.92 -2.39
N SER A 637 -6.73 -44.85 -1.19
CA SER A 637 -6.71 -45.97 -0.23
C SER A 637 -7.67 -47.10 -0.59
N ASN A 638 -8.65 -46.86 -1.47
CA ASN A 638 -9.64 -47.85 -1.86
C ASN A 638 -9.05 -48.92 -2.79
N SER A 639 -9.68 -50.09 -2.81
CA SER A 639 -9.31 -51.20 -3.71
C SER A 639 -9.62 -50.94 -5.19
N ILE A 640 -10.47 -49.94 -5.48
CA ILE A 640 -10.81 -49.54 -6.84
C ILE A 640 -9.72 -48.59 -7.34
N PRO A 641 -9.07 -48.88 -8.50
CA PRO A 641 -8.09 -47.98 -9.09
C PRO A 641 -8.67 -46.58 -9.31
N TYR A 642 -7.93 -45.55 -8.89
CA TYR A 642 -8.33 -44.16 -9.06
C TYR A 642 -7.37 -43.54 -10.06
N ASN A 643 -7.90 -42.99 -11.16
CA ASN A 643 -7.05 -42.32 -12.13
C ASN A 643 -6.66 -40.95 -11.57
N LEU A 644 -5.41 -40.82 -11.14
CA LEU A 644 -4.81 -39.57 -10.66
C LEU A 644 -4.33 -38.66 -11.81
N GLY A 645 -4.33 -39.18 -13.04
CA GLY A 645 -3.91 -38.46 -14.24
C GLY A 645 -4.79 -37.25 -14.57
N LEU A 646 -4.26 -36.39 -15.45
CA LEU A 646 -5.00 -35.26 -16.00
C LEU A 646 -6.07 -35.80 -16.98
N SER A 647 -7.32 -35.37 -16.82
CA SER A 647 -8.41 -35.66 -17.76
C SER A 647 -8.77 -34.39 -18.52
N GLU A 648 -8.53 -34.42 -19.83
CA GLU A 648 -8.66 -33.34 -20.83
C GLU A 648 -7.77 -32.10 -20.67
#